data_AF-A0A1I0J040-F1
#
_entry.id   AF-A0A1I0J040-F1
#
_cell.length_a   1.000
_cell.length_b   1.000
_cell.length_c   1.000
_cell.angle_alpha   90.00
_cell.angle_beta   90.00
_cell.angle_gamma   90.00
#
_symmetry.space_group_name_H-M   'P 1'
#
loop_
_entity.id
_entity.type
_entity.pdbx_description
1 polymer ?
#
loop_
_entity_poly.entity_id
_entity_poly.type
_entity_poly.pdbx_seq_one_letter_code
_entity_poly.pdbx_strand_id
1 'polypeptide(L)'
;MTVHAVSPLFVGRARELAALRDALAEARAGVPATVLVGGEAGVGKTRLLGEFADRADDALVLVGGCLELGTEGLPFAPFTAVLRGLVRRLGRDGVAALVPGGATSGLARLLPEFGEPGREGAEARARLFELVLGLLERLAEERPVALVIEDAHWADRSTRDLLSFLVRYQRTAGRLLLVVTYRSDELHRTHPLRPMLAELGRVEWVSRVELRRLTRREAVAQAASILERRPAPADMDLIYARSEGNPLFVEALLSEGGGRGDLPESLRDLLLARVERLPEETQELLRVASAGGQRIEHDLLSAVAGLDDNALSRALRPAVAGNVLVVDGEGYSFRHALIREALHDDLLPGEHTRLHTRYAEALERDPSILPAPRGAIELAHHWHAAHDSTWALVSAWRAAAAARTSTAYDEQLRMLSRVLELWDQVPEAAGRIGADRLEVLRQTAVVAHLAGEYERSIALAGALLAELDAETDPVRTAVVLRQRGLTRYDLGRPGNLDDLRRAASLVPAEPPTRLRAQVLESLSRMLFAPEDKDEKIATAEIAREIARAVGDANVEANSLITATWARYRFHEVEAQMEAFAEARRIAAAADAYNALMRCSISESDALEGAGWHERAAEVARAGIADSAHYGLARTSGTFLTINLAEPLVSLGRWDEALEVIEQALDLTPPAPYRASLQGLATDIALARGQFDRAEQLFDASRGVLSRGTYRDQTLLPHLRRKVRLLEARGEVGEAVREVAEALAERDLVSSPRYVWQLLVTFAHLLTSAAAGAGGGRAAPGRASVAEEAAASLPRLRAVARRIGTEGELQEAQRLTFEALLGPEPPAAGADALAGPGPADDVEARAGWRVKAWEAAAGAWVDLGQPYPEARALLGSAQALLAAGDRQEAAARLERARELAAGLGAAPLLEQLDVVRRRARLGGGTADEPAGDGQPLGLTARELEVLREVTNGRSNREIAETLVISVKTVSVHVSNILAKLGVAGRGEAAATAHRLHLFDDLA
;
A
#
# COMPACT_ATOMS: atom_id res chain seq x y z
N MET A 1 -61.97 0.04 1.75
CA MET A 1 -60.92 0.74 2.52
C MET A 1 -59.60 0.11 2.14
N THR A 2 -58.76 0.85 1.42
CA THR A 2 -57.46 0.38 0.94
C THR A 2 -56.48 0.40 2.11
N VAL A 3 -56.25 -0.77 2.70
CA VAL A 3 -55.11 -0.95 3.63
C VAL A 3 -53.85 -0.71 2.80
N HIS A 4 -53.05 0.29 3.19
CA HIS A 4 -51.74 0.46 2.58
C HIS A 4 -50.88 -0.74 2.95
N ALA A 5 -50.42 -1.54 1.98
CA ALA A 5 -49.60 -2.73 2.25
C ALA A 5 -48.24 -2.40 2.92
N VAL A 6 -47.89 -1.11 3.01
CA VAL A 6 -46.61 -0.57 3.47
C VAL A 6 -46.91 0.69 4.28
N SER A 7 -46.21 0.92 5.38
CA SER A 7 -46.39 2.18 6.14
C SER A 7 -46.07 3.38 5.23
N PRO A 8 -46.95 4.39 5.08
CA PRO A 8 -46.58 5.63 4.38
C PRO A 8 -45.57 6.47 5.16
N LEU A 9 -45.57 6.38 6.49
CA LEU A 9 -44.64 7.11 7.36
C LEU A 9 -43.35 6.31 7.61
N PHE A 10 -42.22 7.02 7.64
CA PHE A 10 -40.95 6.50 8.15
C PHE A 10 -40.95 6.55 9.69
N VAL A 11 -40.91 5.39 10.32
CA VAL A 11 -41.13 5.24 11.78
C VAL A 11 -39.85 4.76 12.47
N GLY A 12 -39.49 5.46 13.55
CA GLY A 12 -38.24 5.22 14.25
C GLY A 12 -37.03 5.75 13.46
N ARG A 13 -35.83 5.26 13.78
CA ARG A 13 -34.60 5.48 12.99
C ARG A 13 -34.06 6.92 12.91
N ALA A 14 -34.57 7.84 13.72
CA ALA A 14 -34.11 9.23 13.71
C ALA A 14 -32.59 9.36 14.00
N ARG A 15 -32.04 8.47 14.83
CA ARG A 15 -30.60 8.46 15.16
C ARG A 15 -29.76 7.94 14.00
N GLU A 16 -30.18 6.83 13.38
CA GLU A 16 -29.51 6.22 12.24
C GLU A 16 -29.55 7.15 11.01
N LEU A 17 -30.69 7.81 10.77
CA LEU A 17 -30.82 8.83 9.72
C LEU A 17 -29.98 10.07 10.02
N ALA A 18 -29.89 10.51 11.29
CA ALA A 18 -28.99 11.59 11.68
C ALA A 18 -27.52 11.22 11.43
N ALA A 19 -27.10 10.00 11.78
CA ALA A 19 -25.73 9.54 11.53
C ALA A 19 -25.35 9.56 10.03
N LEU A 20 -26.24 9.13 9.14
CA LEU A 20 -26.01 9.23 7.69
C LEU A 20 -25.92 10.69 7.21
N ARG A 21 -26.73 11.59 7.78
CA ARG A 21 -26.69 13.02 7.46
C ARG A 21 -25.42 13.70 7.98
N ASP A 22 -24.97 13.32 9.17
CA ASP A 22 -23.74 13.83 9.78
C ASP A 22 -22.53 13.37 8.94
N ALA A 23 -22.50 12.10 8.52
CA ALA A 23 -21.49 11.58 7.59
C ALA A 23 -21.52 12.30 6.23
N LEU A 24 -22.70 12.63 5.70
CA LEU A 24 -22.79 13.45 4.47
C LEU A 24 -22.29 14.89 4.71
N ALA A 25 -22.51 15.46 5.89
CA ALA A 25 -22.00 16.78 6.24
C ALA A 25 -20.46 16.78 6.38
N GLU A 26 -19.89 15.74 6.97
CA GLU A 26 -18.43 15.50 7.00
C GLU A 26 -17.86 15.40 5.59
N ALA A 27 -18.48 14.59 4.72
CA ALA A 27 -18.11 14.48 3.32
C ALA A 27 -18.12 15.86 2.64
N ARG A 28 -19.21 16.64 2.80
CA ARG A 28 -19.30 18.02 2.25
C ARG A 28 -18.15 18.93 2.69
N ALA A 29 -17.68 18.77 3.93
CA ALA A 29 -16.54 19.50 4.48
C ALA A 29 -15.17 19.02 3.97
N GLY A 30 -15.14 18.00 3.09
CA GLY A 30 -13.92 17.39 2.58
C GLY A 30 -13.33 16.31 3.51
N VAL A 31 -14.05 15.94 4.57
CA VAL A 31 -13.64 14.85 5.47
C VAL A 31 -14.15 13.52 4.89
N PRO A 32 -13.29 12.52 4.66
CA PRO A 32 -13.73 11.20 4.21
C PRO A 32 -14.74 10.63 5.20
N ALA A 33 -15.78 9.97 4.69
CA ALA A 33 -16.79 9.35 5.53
C ALA A 33 -17.30 8.06 4.87
N THR A 34 -17.21 6.95 5.60
CA THR A 34 -17.81 5.68 5.20
C THR A 34 -18.73 5.18 6.31
N VAL A 35 -19.94 4.75 5.95
CA VAL A 35 -20.93 4.21 6.89
C VAL A 35 -21.26 2.76 6.53
N LEU A 36 -20.92 1.84 7.43
CA LEU A 36 -21.28 0.43 7.33
C LEU A 36 -22.60 0.18 8.05
N VAL A 37 -23.66 -0.12 7.32
CA VAL A 37 -25.03 -0.29 7.82
C VAL A 37 -25.36 -1.78 7.94
N GLY A 38 -25.22 -2.31 9.15
CA GLY A 38 -25.58 -3.69 9.49
C GLY A 38 -27.02 -3.79 9.97
N GLY A 39 -27.61 -4.97 9.81
CA GLY A 39 -28.88 -5.32 10.44
C GLY A 39 -29.56 -6.51 9.78
N GLU A 40 -30.52 -7.09 10.47
CA GLU A 40 -31.21 -8.31 10.03
C GLU A 40 -31.99 -8.12 8.71
N ALA A 41 -32.36 -9.24 8.08
CA ALA A 41 -33.30 -9.24 6.96
C ALA A 41 -34.61 -8.51 7.32
N GLY A 42 -35.11 -7.67 6.41
CA GLY A 42 -36.38 -6.95 6.62
C GLY A 42 -36.38 -5.85 7.68
N VAL A 43 -35.24 -5.55 8.33
CA VAL A 43 -35.14 -4.56 9.42
C VAL A 43 -35.30 -3.10 8.97
N GLY A 44 -35.34 -2.84 7.65
CA GLY A 44 -35.58 -1.53 7.05
C GLY A 44 -34.35 -0.80 6.50
N LYS A 45 -33.25 -1.50 6.19
CA LYS A 45 -32.00 -0.91 5.65
C LYS A 45 -32.24 -0.08 4.37
N THR A 46 -32.78 -0.70 3.32
CA THR A 46 -33.08 -0.02 2.04
C THR A 46 -34.06 1.15 2.22
N ARG A 47 -35.02 1.02 3.14
CA ARG A 47 -35.96 2.10 3.43
C ARG A 47 -35.29 3.30 4.11
N LEU A 48 -34.36 3.06 5.04
CA LEU A 48 -33.54 4.10 5.64
C LEU A 48 -32.69 4.83 4.57
N LEU A 49 -32.14 4.09 3.60
CA LEU A 49 -31.34 4.68 2.52
C LEU A 49 -32.18 5.49 1.54
N GLY A 50 -33.39 5.04 1.19
CA GLY A 50 -34.32 5.83 0.38
C GLY A 50 -34.69 7.14 1.09
N GLU A 51 -35.02 7.07 2.38
CA GLU A 51 -35.34 8.22 3.22
C GLU A 51 -34.16 9.22 3.36
N PHE A 52 -32.93 8.71 3.34
CA PHE A 52 -31.70 9.49 3.30
C PHE A 52 -31.49 10.13 1.92
N ALA A 53 -31.65 9.37 0.84
CA ALA A 53 -31.49 9.85 -0.53
C ALA A 53 -32.49 10.97 -0.87
N ASP A 54 -33.74 10.83 -0.45
CA ASP A 54 -34.81 11.83 -0.62
C ASP A 54 -34.55 13.14 0.17
N ARG A 55 -33.58 13.16 1.10
CA ARG A 55 -33.16 14.35 1.86
C ARG A 55 -31.78 14.87 1.47
N ALA A 56 -31.14 14.24 0.50
CA ALA A 56 -29.80 14.58 0.03
C ALA A 56 -29.87 15.41 -1.26
N ASP A 57 -30.70 16.46 -1.28
CA ASP A 57 -31.12 17.19 -2.48
C ASP A 57 -29.97 17.84 -3.28
N ASP A 58 -28.87 18.18 -2.62
CA ASP A 58 -27.65 18.77 -3.19
C ASP A 58 -26.57 17.73 -3.55
N ALA A 59 -26.79 16.47 -3.19
CA ALA A 59 -25.83 15.39 -3.42
C ALA A 59 -26.26 14.47 -4.58
N LEU A 60 -25.29 13.97 -5.33
CA LEU A 60 -25.50 12.92 -6.30
C LEU A 60 -25.54 11.56 -5.59
N VAL A 61 -26.74 11.00 -5.43
CA VAL A 61 -26.89 9.64 -4.90
C VAL A 61 -26.78 8.62 -6.04
N LEU A 62 -25.80 7.72 -5.91
CA LEU A 62 -25.53 6.60 -6.80
C LEU A 62 -25.77 5.30 -6.02
N VAL A 63 -26.61 4.41 -6.54
CA VAL A 63 -26.98 3.17 -5.86
C VAL A 63 -26.61 1.98 -6.74
N GLY A 64 -25.92 1.01 -6.16
CA GLY A 64 -25.62 -0.28 -6.78
C GLY A 64 -25.85 -1.42 -5.79
N GLY A 65 -26.56 -2.46 -6.22
CA GLY A 65 -26.80 -3.65 -5.40
C GLY A 65 -25.86 -4.79 -5.76
N CYS A 66 -25.36 -5.51 -4.76
CA CYS A 66 -24.77 -6.83 -4.97
C CYS A 66 -25.87 -7.83 -5.32
N LEU A 67 -25.56 -8.77 -6.21
CA LEU A 67 -26.51 -9.78 -6.68
C LEU A 67 -26.14 -11.15 -6.13
N GLU A 68 -27.14 -11.86 -5.62
CA GLU A 68 -27.01 -13.26 -5.25
C GLU A 68 -27.10 -14.13 -6.50
N LEU A 69 -25.94 -14.60 -6.96
CA LEU A 69 -25.80 -15.54 -8.06
C LEU A 69 -24.86 -16.65 -7.61
N GLY A 70 -25.43 -17.80 -7.26
CA GLY A 70 -24.71 -18.88 -6.58
C GLY A 70 -24.08 -18.44 -5.25
N THR A 71 -23.01 -19.10 -4.82
CA THR A 71 -22.37 -18.88 -3.51
C THR A 71 -21.53 -17.61 -3.41
N GLU A 72 -21.23 -16.91 -4.51
CA GLU A 72 -20.23 -15.81 -4.51
C GLU A 72 -20.62 -14.55 -5.30
N GLY A 73 -21.78 -14.51 -5.98
CA GLY A 73 -22.29 -13.30 -6.63
C GLY A 73 -21.68 -12.96 -7.99
N LEU A 74 -22.08 -11.82 -8.58
CA LEU A 74 -21.63 -11.37 -9.90
C LEU A 74 -20.52 -10.29 -9.80
N PRO A 75 -19.37 -10.46 -10.49
CA PRO A 75 -18.25 -9.53 -10.44
C PRO A 75 -18.62 -8.10 -10.76
N PHE A 76 -18.23 -7.19 -9.86
CA PHE A 76 -18.41 -5.75 -9.99
C PHE A 76 -19.87 -5.30 -10.23
N ALA A 77 -20.85 -6.17 -9.98
CA ALA A 77 -22.28 -5.89 -10.22
C ALA A 77 -22.76 -4.53 -9.71
N PRO A 78 -22.48 -4.12 -8.44
CA PRO A 78 -22.95 -2.81 -7.96
C PRO A 78 -22.31 -1.65 -8.72
N PHE A 79 -21.04 -1.77 -9.14
CA PHE A 79 -20.34 -0.72 -9.89
C PHE A 79 -20.82 -0.62 -11.34
N THR A 80 -21.13 -1.76 -11.97
CA THR A 80 -21.78 -1.78 -13.29
C THR A 80 -23.17 -1.12 -13.23
N ALA A 81 -23.94 -1.37 -12.17
CA ALA A 81 -25.25 -0.73 -11.97
C ALA A 81 -25.11 0.79 -11.79
N VAL A 82 -24.15 1.24 -10.98
CA VAL A 82 -23.84 2.66 -10.79
C VAL A 82 -23.43 3.33 -12.10
N LEU A 83 -22.53 2.70 -12.87
CA LEU A 83 -22.06 3.23 -14.15
C LEU A 83 -23.20 3.33 -15.18
N ARG A 84 -24.07 2.31 -15.25
CA ARG A 84 -25.27 2.36 -16.10
C ARG A 84 -26.22 3.47 -15.69
N GLY A 85 -26.40 3.69 -14.38
CA GLY A 85 -27.18 4.81 -13.84
C GLY A 85 -26.59 6.17 -14.24
N LEU A 86 -25.26 6.31 -14.21
CA LEU A 86 -24.57 7.51 -14.68
C LEU A 86 -24.75 7.74 -16.18
N VAL A 87 -24.61 6.70 -17.02
CA VAL A 87 -24.83 6.79 -18.47
C VAL A 87 -26.26 7.23 -18.78
N ARG A 88 -27.27 6.71 -18.07
CA ARG A 88 -28.67 7.15 -18.25
C ARG A 88 -28.87 8.63 -17.90
N ARG A 89 -28.11 9.18 -16.95
CA ARG A 89 -28.25 10.57 -16.47
C ARG A 89 -27.43 11.57 -17.29
N LEU A 90 -26.18 11.24 -17.62
CA LEU A 90 -25.20 12.14 -18.24
C LEU A 90 -24.94 11.85 -19.72
N GLY A 91 -25.42 10.70 -20.23
CA GLY A 91 -25.02 10.16 -21.51
C GLY A 91 -23.62 9.54 -21.47
N ARG A 92 -23.29 8.74 -22.50
CA ARG A 92 -21.97 8.09 -22.63
C ARG A 92 -20.84 9.11 -22.66
N ASP A 93 -20.97 10.16 -23.47
CA ASP A 93 -19.92 11.17 -23.68
C ASP A 93 -19.72 12.02 -22.41
N GLY A 94 -20.78 12.28 -21.65
CA GLY A 94 -20.70 12.97 -20.37
C GLY A 94 -19.91 12.17 -19.34
N VAL A 95 -20.13 10.85 -19.24
CA VAL A 95 -19.32 9.98 -18.37
C VAL A 95 -17.88 9.90 -18.88
N ALA A 96 -17.66 9.80 -20.20
CA ALA A 96 -16.33 9.76 -20.79
C ALA A 96 -15.50 11.03 -20.48
N ALA A 97 -16.13 12.20 -20.47
CA ALA A 97 -15.49 13.48 -20.15
C ALA A 97 -14.99 13.56 -18.69
N LEU A 98 -15.58 12.77 -17.79
CA LEU A 98 -15.17 12.69 -16.37
C LEU A 98 -14.03 11.69 -16.13
N VAL A 99 -13.64 10.90 -17.14
CA VAL A 99 -12.56 9.92 -17.00
C VAL A 99 -11.20 10.61 -17.19
N PRO A 100 -10.27 10.50 -16.22
CA PRO A 100 -8.92 11.04 -16.36
C PRO A 100 -8.24 10.55 -17.65
N GLY A 101 -7.70 11.48 -18.44
CA GLY A 101 -6.98 11.17 -19.69
C GLY A 101 -7.85 10.65 -20.84
N GLY A 102 -9.18 10.63 -20.71
CA GLY A 102 -10.09 10.16 -21.77
C GLY A 102 -10.04 8.64 -22.01
N ALA A 103 -9.41 7.87 -21.12
CA ALA A 103 -9.16 6.44 -21.27
C ALA A 103 -10.39 5.58 -20.91
N THR A 104 -11.48 5.70 -21.67
CA THR A 104 -12.73 4.95 -21.42
C THR A 104 -12.62 3.44 -21.65
N SER A 105 -11.54 2.97 -22.29
CA SER A 105 -11.30 1.54 -22.57
C SER A 105 -11.16 0.69 -21.31
N GLY A 106 -10.83 1.28 -20.16
CA GLY A 106 -10.89 0.57 -18.88
C GLY A 106 -12.32 0.40 -18.36
N LEU A 107 -13.21 1.38 -18.58
CA LEU A 107 -14.63 1.28 -18.22
C LEU A 107 -15.39 0.27 -19.08
N ALA A 108 -14.92 0.00 -20.30
CA ALA A 108 -15.44 -1.07 -21.15
C ALA A 108 -15.45 -2.45 -20.47
N ARG A 109 -14.59 -2.67 -19.46
CA ARG A 109 -14.58 -3.89 -18.65
C ARG A 109 -15.81 -4.06 -17.77
N LEU A 110 -16.44 -2.95 -17.37
CA LEU A 110 -17.66 -2.93 -16.57
C LEU A 110 -18.91 -2.75 -17.45
N LEU A 111 -18.82 -1.88 -18.47
CA LEU A 111 -19.92 -1.58 -19.37
C LEU A 111 -19.41 -1.52 -20.83
N PRO A 112 -19.72 -2.54 -21.67
CA PRO A 112 -19.21 -2.64 -23.05
C PRO A 112 -19.54 -1.45 -23.97
N GLU A 113 -20.55 -0.64 -23.62
CA GLU A 113 -20.93 0.58 -24.34
C GLU A 113 -19.79 1.59 -24.48
N PHE A 114 -18.75 1.51 -23.64
CA PHE A 114 -17.57 2.37 -23.72
C PHE A 114 -16.54 1.95 -24.77
N GLY A 115 -16.72 0.80 -25.43
CA GLY A 115 -15.86 0.29 -26.51
C GLY A 115 -15.21 -1.05 -26.17
N GLU A 116 -14.09 -1.36 -26.82
CA GLU A 116 -13.33 -2.57 -26.54
C GLU A 116 -12.42 -2.38 -25.30
N PRO A 117 -12.35 -3.37 -24.40
CA PRO A 117 -11.42 -3.35 -23.27
C PRO A 117 -9.97 -3.23 -23.74
N GLY A 118 -9.19 -2.40 -23.04
CA GLY A 118 -7.74 -2.26 -23.30
C GLY A 118 -6.94 -3.55 -23.03
N ARG A 119 -5.62 -3.50 -23.29
CA ARG A 119 -4.70 -4.65 -23.11
C ARG A 119 -4.81 -5.29 -21.72
N GLU A 120 -4.87 -6.64 -21.71
CA GLU A 120 -4.87 -7.48 -20.50
C GLU A 120 -3.50 -7.46 -19.79
N GLY A 121 -3.46 -7.79 -18.49
CA GLY A 121 -2.22 -7.92 -17.72
C GLY A 121 -2.42 -7.69 -16.22
N ALA A 122 -1.38 -7.91 -15.42
CA ALA A 122 -1.43 -7.80 -13.95
C ALA A 122 -1.94 -6.44 -13.43
N GLU A 123 -1.69 -5.37 -14.17
CA GLU A 123 -2.07 -4.01 -13.80
C GLU A 123 -3.46 -3.59 -14.29
N ALA A 124 -4.12 -4.40 -15.14
CA ALA A 124 -5.41 -4.04 -15.72
C ALA A 124 -6.47 -3.82 -14.61
N ARG A 125 -6.40 -4.61 -13.53
CA ARG A 125 -7.25 -4.47 -12.36
C ARG A 125 -6.95 -3.19 -11.57
N ALA A 126 -5.67 -2.89 -11.32
CA ALA A 126 -5.27 -1.66 -10.64
C ALA A 126 -5.72 -0.42 -11.42
N ARG A 127 -5.54 -0.40 -12.75
CA ARG A 127 -6.05 0.66 -13.62
C ARG A 127 -7.57 0.79 -13.56
N LEU A 128 -8.30 -0.33 -13.54
CA LEU A 128 -9.76 -0.28 -13.39
C LEU A 128 -10.17 0.38 -12.06
N PHE A 129 -9.50 0.03 -10.97
CA PHE A 129 -9.79 0.58 -9.64
C PHE A 129 -9.51 2.09 -9.60
N GLU A 130 -8.40 2.52 -10.17
CA GLU A 130 -8.02 3.93 -10.32
C GLU A 130 -9.00 4.71 -11.21
N LEU A 131 -9.49 4.10 -12.30
CA LEU A 131 -10.49 4.72 -13.16
C LEU A 131 -11.83 4.93 -12.44
N VAL A 132 -12.28 3.94 -11.66
CA VAL A 132 -13.52 4.06 -10.87
C VAL A 132 -13.36 5.13 -9.78
N LEU A 133 -12.23 5.16 -9.07
CA LEU A 133 -11.95 6.18 -8.07
C LEU A 133 -11.86 7.57 -8.71
N GLY A 134 -11.11 7.72 -9.80
CA GLY A 134 -10.97 8.99 -10.51
C GLY A 134 -12.29 9.53 -11.07
N LEU A 135 -13.18 8.65 -11.55
CA LEU A 135 -14.54 9.04 -11.93
C LEU A 135 -15.34 9.60 -10.74
N LEU A 136 -15.26 8.94 -9.59
CA LEU A 136 -15.93 9.40 -8.36
C LEU A 136 -15.33 10.72 -7.84
N GLU A 137 -14.01 10.88 -7.94
CA GLU A 137 -13.30 12.13 -7.59
C GLU A 137 -13.79 13.30 -8.43
N ARG A 138 -13.85 13.15 -9.76
CA ARG A 138 -14.34 14.19 -10.67
C ARG A 138 -15.81 14.53 -10.44
N LEU A 139 -16.65 13.53 -10.15
CA LEU A 139 -18.03 13.78 -9.75
C LEU A 139 -18.11 14.56 -8.42
N ALA A 140 -17.23 14.24 -7.47
CA ALA A 140 -17.19 14.87 -6.15
C ALA A 140 -16.62 16.30 -6.17
N GLU A 141 -15.76 16.63 -7.13
CA GLU A 141 -15.31 18.00 -7.42
C GLU A 141 -16.49 18.92 -7.81
N GLU A 142 -17.43 18.41 -8.63
CA GLU A 142 -18.61 19.18 -9.08
C GLU A 142 -19.65 19.37 -7.96
N ARG A 143 -19.95 18.30 -7.22
CA ARG A 143 -20.96 18.28 -6.14
C ARG A 143 -20.74 17.09 -5.20
N PRO A 144 -21.26 17.11 -3.95
CA PRO A 144 -21.17 15.96 -3.06
C PRO A 144 -21.74 14.68 -3.71
N VAL A 145 -21.08 13.54 -3.51
CA VAL A 145 -21.49 12.23 -4.05
C VAL A 145 -21.74 11.27 -2.89
N ALA A 146 -22.88 10.59 -2.90
CA ALA A 146 -23.17 9.48 -2.00
C ALA A 146 -23.24 8.18 -2.81
N LEU A 147 -22.21 7.34 -2.70
CA LEU A 147 -22.17 6.02 -3.32
C LEU A 147 -22.68 4.97 -2.33
N VAL A 148 -23.84 4.41 -2.65
CA VAL A 148 -24.55 3.42 -1.85
C VAL A 148 -24.37 2.04 -2.49
N ILE A 149 -23.83 1.11 -1.72
CA ILE A 149 -23.60 -0.28 -2.11
C ILE A 149 -24.47 -1.16 -1.24
N GLU A 150 -25.53 -1.70 -1.82
CA GLU A 150 -26.50 -2.52 -1.10
C GLU A 150 -26.10 -4.01 -1.07
N ASP A 151 -26.41 -4.67 0.04
CA ASP A 151 -26.34 -6.12 0.20
C ASP A 151 -24.94 -6.73 0.00
N ALA A 152 -23.91 -6.07 0.53
CA ALA A 152 -22.50 -6.47 0.41
C ALA A 152 -22.16 -7.88 0.97
N HIS A 153 -23.10 -8.54 1.65
CA HIS A 153 -22.96 -9.94 2.05
C HIS A 153 -22.97 -10.89 0.83
N TRP A 154 -23.57 -10.49 -0.29
CA TRP A 154 -23.49 -11.18 -1.58
C TRP A 154 -22.34 -10.66 -2.48
N ALA A 155 -21.46 -9.79 -1.97
CA ALA A 155 -20.38 -9.24 -2.78
C ALA A 155 -19.31 -10.31 -3.09
N ASP A 156 -19.04 -10.50 -4.39
CA ASP A 156 -17.92 -11.28 -4.86
C ASP A 156 -16.59 -10.66 -4.42
N ARG A 157 -15.50 -11.43 -4.51
CA ARG A 157 -14.18 -10.96 -4.08
C ARG A 157 -13.71 -9.72 -4.85
N SER A 158 -13.96 -9.65 -6.15
CA SER A 158 -13.53 -8.52 -6.98
C SER A 158 -14.24 -7.23 -6.56
N THR A 159 -15.55 -7.31 -6.29
CA THR A 159 -16.33 -6.20 -5.69
C THR A 159 -15.81 -5.81 -4.31
N ARG A 160 -15.53 -6.77 -3.42
CA ARG A 160 -15.00 -6.51 -2.07
C ARG A 160 -13.64 -5.83 -2.10
N ASP A 161 -12.77 -6.22 -3.02
CA ASP A 161 -11.45 -5.62 -3.19
C ASP A 161 -11.54 -4.18 -3.74
N LEU A 162 -12.43 -3.92 -4.71
CA LEU A 162 -12.70 -2.56 -5.19
C LEU A 162 -13.32 -1.69 -4.09
N LEU A 163 -14.27 -2.22 -3.30
CA LEU A 163 -14.83 -1.51 -2.15
C LEU A 163 -13.75 -1.17 -1.12
N SER A 164 -12.90 -2.14 -0.79
CA SER A 164 -11.79 -1.94 0.14
C SER A 164 -10.80 -0.90 -0.38
N PHE A 165 -10.50 -0.94 -1.68
CA PHE A 165 -9.70 0.09 -2.36
C PHE A 165 -10.36 1.47 -2.22
N LEU A 166 -11.62 1.64 -2.60
CA LEU A 166 -12.31 2.93 -2.53
C LEU A 166 -12.38 3.50 -1.12
N VAL A 167 -12.66 2.67 -0.10
CA VAL A 167 -12.69 3.13 1.31
C VAL A 167 -11.31 3.58 1.77
N ARG A 168 -10.25 2.86 1.39
CA ARG A 168 -8.87 3.18 1.80
C ARG A 168 -8.33 4.43 1.13
N TYR A 169 -8.67 4.65 -0.14
CA TYR A 169 -8.20 5.80 -0.92
C TYR A 169 -9.23 6.94 -0.96
N GLN A 170 -10.24 6.92 -0.10
CA GLN A 170 -11.29 7.95 -0.05
C GLN A 170 -10.76 9.36 0.26
N ARG A 171 -9.61 9.49 0.94
CA ARG A 171 -8.97 10.78 1.30
C ARG A 171 -8.77 11.71 0.13
N THR A 172 -8.58 11.18 -1.07
CA THR A 172 -8.36 11.97 -2.28
C THR A 172 -9.67 12.38 -2.96
N ALA A 173 -10.77 11.71 -2.65
CA ALA A 173 -12.12 12.01 -3.13
C ALA A 173 -12.86 12.92 -2.14
N GLY A 174 -12.45 14.18 -2.05
CA GLY A 174 -13.15 15.17 -1.24
C GLY A 174 -14.63 15.24 -1.63
N ARG A 175 -15.55 15.22 -0.65
CA ARG A 175 -17.02 15.19 -0.86
C ARG A 175 -17.63 13.87 -1.34
N LEU A 176 -16.90 12.75 -1.21
CA LEU A 176 -17.46 11.41 -1.39
C LEU A 176 -17.89 10.80 -0.04
N LEU A 177 -19.15 10.37 0.05
CA LEU A 177 -19.69 9.50 1.10
C LEU A 177 -19.89 8.09 0.55
N LEU A 178 -19.33 7.08 1.23
CA LEU A 178 -19.59 5.67 0.93
C LEU A 178 -20.57 5.10 1.96
N VAL A 179 -21.63 4.44 1.52
CA VAL A 179 -22.57 3.73 2.39
C VAL A 179 -22.67 2.29 1.94
N VAL A 180 -22.35 1.35 2.82
CA VAL A 180 -22.35 -0.09 2.49
C VAL A 180 -23.31 -0.82 3.42
N THR A 181 -24.31 -1.50 2.87
CA THR A 181 -25.28 -2.27 3.67
C THR A 181 -24.99 -3.76 3.64
N TYR A 182 -25.30 -4.47 4.72
CA TYR A 182 -25.19 -5.92 4.77
C TYR A 182 -26.16 -6.54 5.79
N ARG A 183 -26.45 -7.83 5.60
CA ARG A 183 -27.24 -8.64 6.53
C ARG A 183 -26.33 -9.19 7.63
N SER A 184 -26.60 -8.82 8.89
CA SER A 184 -25.79 -9.27 10.04
C SER A 184 -26.04 -10.73 10.41
N ASP A 185 -27.25 -11.22 10.11
CA ASP A 185 -27.77 -12.57 10.32
C ASP A 185 -27.15 -13.61 9.36
N GLU A 186 -26.69 -13.21 8.17
CA GLU A 186 -26.05 -14.10 7.18
C GLU A 186 -24.54 -14.35 7.44
N LEU A 187 -23.94 -13.60 8.38
CA LEU A 187 -22.48 -13.63 8.59
C LEU A 187 -22.02 -14.77 9.49
N HIS A 188 -22.06 -16.01 8.99
CA HIS A 188 -21.45 -17.17 9.66
C HIS A 188 -19.93 -16.99 9.86
N ARG A 189 -19.31 -17.84 10.70
CA ARG A 189 -17.90 -17.65 11.16
C ARG A 189 -16.87 -17.53 10.05
N THR A 190 -17.08 -18.23 8.94
CA THR A 190 -16.19 -18.28 7.77
C THR A 190 -16.63 -17.36 6.63
N HIS A 191 -17.66 -16.53 6.83
CA HIS A 191 -18.18 -15.68 5.77
C HIS A 191 -17.12 -14.65 5.31
N PRO A 192 -16.85 -14.51 3.99
CA PRO A 192 -15.73 -13.75 3.45
C PRO A 192 -15.85 -12.23 3.67
N LEU A 193 -17.05 -11.70 3.90
CA LEU A 193 -17.27 -10.29 4.28
C LEU A 193 -16.76 -9.96 5.70
N ARG A 194 -16.73 -10.92 6.63
CA ARG A 194 -16.32 -10.67 8.03
C ARG A 194 -14.91 -10.11 8.20
N PRO A 195 -13.85 -10.71 7.58
CA PRO A 195 -12.51 -10.16 7.68
C PRO A 195 -12.43 -8.75 7.08
N MET A 196 -13.08 -8.51 5.94
CA MET A 196 -13.16 -7.18 5.33
C MET A 196 -13.80 -6.16 6.27
N LEU A 197 -14.95 -6.45 6.89
CA LEU A 197 -15.60 -5.53 7.83
C LEU A 197 -14.72 -5.23 9.05
N ALA A 198 -14.00 -6.23 9.56
CA ALA A 198 -13.06 -6.04 10.67
C ALA A 198 -11.84 -5.19 10.27
N GLU A 199 -11.39 -5.31 9.03
CA GLU A 199 -10.29 -4.56 8.46
C GLU A 199 -10.69 -3.09 8.20
N LEU A 200 -11.86 -2.88 7.60
CA LEU A 200 -12.42 -1.54 7.35
C LEU A 200 -12.79 -0.83 8.66
N GLY A 201 -13.27 -1.55 9.68
CA GLY A 201 -13.58 -0.97 10.99
C GLY A 201 -12.36 -0.41 11.76
N ARG A 202 -11.14 -0.63 11.26
CA ARG A 202 -9.90 0.00 11.81
C ARG A 202 -9.52 1.28 11.08
N VAL A 203 -10.21 1.61 9.99
CA VAL A 203 -10.00 2.86 9.25
C VAL A 203 -10.70 3.99 9.99
N GLU A 204 -9.98 5.09 10.23
CA GLU A 204 -10.40 6.19 11.10
C GLU A 204 -11.76 6.80 10.72
N TRP A 205 -12.05 6.90 9.42
CA TRP A 205 -13.28 7.50 8.89
C TRP A 205 -14.40 6.50 8.58
N VAL A 206 -14.28 5.26 9.07
CA VAL A 206 -15.32 4.24 8.92
C VAL A 206 -16.14 4.16 10.20
N SER A 207 -17.44 4.46 10.10
CA SER A 207 -18.40 4.27 11.19
C SER A 207 -19.30 3.06 10.90
N ARG A 208 -19.78 2.41 11.97
CA ARG A 208 -20.72 1.28 11.87
C ARG A 208 -22.03 1.63 12.55
N VAL A 209 -23.13 1.45 11.82
CA VAL A 209 -24.49 1.63 12.31
C VAL A 209 -25.20 0.28 12.25
N GLU A 210 -25.64 -0.23 13.40
CA GLU A 210 -26.45 -1.45 13.48
C GLU A 210 -27.92 -1.10 13.65
N LEU A 211 -28.75 -1.52 12.69
CA LEU A 211 -30.20 -1.35 12.76
C LEU A 211 -30.79 -2.40 13.69
N ARG A 212 -31.15 -1.97 14.90
CA ARG A 212 -31.96 -2.77 15.84
C ARG A 212 -33.36 -3.03 15.30
N ARG A 213 -34.10 -4.00 15.84
CA ARG A 213 -35.55 -4.11 15.60
C ARG A 213 -36.31 -2.90 16.20
N LEU A 214 -37.54 -2.66 15.72
CA LEU A 214 -38.41 -1.60 16.23
C LEU A 214 -38.82 -1.91 17.68
N THR A 215 -38.87 -0.88 18.51
CA THR A 215 -39.50 -1.01 19.83
C THR A 215 -40.99 -1.21 19.69
N ARG A 216 -41.65 -1.73 20.73
CA ARG A 216 -43.12 -1.86 20.75
C ARG A 216 -43.84 -0.56 20.40
N ARG A 217 -43.34 0.58 20.89
CA ARG A 217 -43.91 1.91 20.57
C ARG A 217 -43.78 2.25 19.09
N GLU A 218 -42.63 1.99 18.49
CA GLU A 218 -42.38 2.22 17.06
C GLU A 218 -43.21 1.25 16.19
N ALA A 219 -43.30 -0.03 16.55
CA ALA A 219 -44.14 -1.01 15.85
C ALA A 219 -45.64 -0.61 15.88
N VAL A 220 -46.15 -0.11 17.02
CA VAL A 220 -47.51 0.44 17.11
C VAL A 220 -47.69 1.66 16.20
N ALA A 221 -46.70 2.53 16.10
CA ALA A 221 -46.76 3.69 15.22
C ALA A 221 -46.73 3.30 13.73
N GLN A 222 -45.91 2.31 13.36
CA GLN A 222 -45.90 1.73 12.02
C GLN A 222 -47.27 1.10 11.69
N ALA A 223 -47.82 0.31 12.60
CA ALA A 223 -49.12 -0.32 12.42
C ALA A 223 -50.26 0.69 12.30
N ALA A 224 -50.22 1.76 13.11
CA ALA A 224 -51.23 2.82 13.04
C ALA A 224 -51.20 3.59 11.72
N SER A 225 -50.01 3.77 11.15
CA SER A 225 -49.77 4.39 9.85
C SER A 225 -50.32 3.53 8.70
N ILE A 226 -50.08 2.21 8.74
CA ILE A 226 -50.57 1.23 7.76
C ILE A 226 -52.11 1.13 7.73
N LEU A 227 -52.71 1.05 8.93
CA LEU A 227 -54.15 0.85 9.08
C LEU A 227 -54.95 2.15 9.00
N GLU A 228 -54.27 3.31 8.93
CA GLU A 228 -54.86 4.65 9.08
C GLU A 228 -55.69 4.83 10.37
N ARG A 229 -55.43 4.00 11.39
CA ARG A 229 -56.08 4.02 12.70
C ARG A 229 -55.21 3.35 13.73
N ARG A 230 -55.38 3.69 15.01
CA ARG A 230 -54.65 3.01 16.08
C ARG A 230 -55.16 1.57 16.25
N PRO A 231 -54.31 0.54 16.14
CA PRO A 231 -54.69 -0.85 16.40
C PRO A 231 -55.00 -1.10 17.88
N ALA A 232 -55.84 -2.11 18.17
CA ALA A 232 -56.20 -2.46 19.54
C ALA A 232 -54.96 -2.99 20.30
N PRO A 233 -54.82 -2.70 21.61
CA PRO A 233 -53.65 -3.14 22.38
C PRO A 233 -53.40 -4.65 22.32
N ALA A 234 -54.45 -5.47 22.42
CA ALA A 234 -54.35 -6.93 22.38
C ALA A 234 -53.85 -7.46 21.03
N ASP A 235 -54.28 -6.85 19.92
CA ASP A 235 -53.84 -7.25 18.58
C ASP A 235 -52.36 -6.87 18.38
N MET A 236 -51.94 -5.72 18.91
CA MET A 236 -50.53 -5.30 18.88
C MET A 236 -49.63 -6.12 19.80
N ASP A 237 -50.14 -6.63 20.93
CA ASP A 237 -49.39 -7.55 21.78
C ASP A 237 -49.07 -8.85 21.04
N LEU A 238 -50.06 -9.39 20.32
CA LEU A 238 -49.87 -10.58 19.49
C LEU A 238 -48.91 -10.32 18.34
N ILE A 239 -49.09 -9.21 17.61
CA ILE A 239 -48.22 -8.83 16.49
C ILE A 239 -46.80 -8.58 16.97
N TYR A 240 -46.59 -7.88 18.08
CA TYR A 240 -45.26 -7.58 18.59
C TYR A 240 -44.58 -8.82 19.17
N ALA A 241 -45.31 -9.70 19.85
CA ALA A 241 -44.78 -10.96 20.36
C ALA A 241 -44.28 -11.87 19.24
N ARG A 242 -44.96 -11.89 18.08
CA ARG A 242 -44.56 -12.68 16.91
C ARG A 242 -43.50 -12.00 16.07
N SER A 243 -43.66 -10.70 15.80
CA SER A 243 -42.69 -9.94 14.98
C SER A 243 -41.38 -9.66 15.69
N GLU A 244 -41.39 -9.65 17.03
CA GLU A 244 -40.29 -9.19 17.88
C GLU A 244 -39.75 -7.82 17.43
N GLY A 245 -40.62 -7.00 16.81
CA GLY A 245 -40.28 -5.68 16.29
C GLY A 245 -39.63 -5.65 14.91
N ASN A 246 -39.55 -6.76 14.15
CA ASN A 246 -39.09 -6.71 12.76
C ASN A 246 -40.14 -5.96 11.90
N PRO A 247 -39.81 -4.78 11.30
CA PRO A 247 -40.78 -3.97 10.57
C PRO A 247 -41.45 -4.70 9.41
N LEU A 248 -40.72 -5.56 8.70
CA LEU A 248 -41.28 -6.37 7.62
C LEU A 248 -42.33 -7.35 8.16
N PHE A 249 -42.04 -8.00 9.29
CA PHE A 249 -42.96 -8.96 9.88
C PHE A 249 -44.21 -8.25 10.43
N VAL A 250 -44.07 -7.03 10.99
CA VAL A 250 -45.21 -6.19 11.39
C VAL A 250 -46.10 -5.86 10.18
N GLU A 251 -45.52 -5.39 9.07
CA GLU A 251 -46.24 -5.10 7.82
C GLU A 251 -47.00 -6.33 7.28
N ALA A 252 -46.34 -7.47 7.34
CA ALA A 252 -46.86 -8.70 6.80
C ALA A 252 -48.03 -9.25 7.65
N LEU A 253 -47.90 -9.27 8.99
CA LEU A 253 -48.98 -9.67 9.92
C LEU A 253 -50.23 -8.77 9.84
N LEU A 254 -50.04 -7.46 9.58
CA LEU A 254 -51.15 -6.52 9.44
C LEU A 254 -51.93 -6.70 8.13
N SER A 255 -51.25 -7.16 7.07
CA SER A 255 -51.85 -7.42 5.77
C SER A 255 -52.79 -8.63 5.77
N GLU A 256 -52.62 -9.58 6.70
CA GLU A 256 -53.40 -10.83 6.76
C GLU A 256 -54.79 -10.70 7.40
N GLY A 257 -55.11 -9.55 8.01
CA GLY A 257 -56.44 -9.27 8.52
C GLY A 257 -56.85 -10.10 9.75
N GLY A 258 -56.36 -9.72 10.94
CA GLY A 258 -57.09 -9.73 12.22
C GLY A 258 -57.79 -11.01 12.74
N GLY A 259 -57.60 -12.18 12.13
CA GLY A 259 -58.17 -13.45 12.60
C GLY A 259 -57.35 -14.05 13.76
N ARG A 260 -57.94 -14.16 14.95
CA ARG A 260 -57.32 -14.66 16.20
C ARG A 260 -56.96 -16.17 16.21
N GLY A 261 -56.86 -16.84 15.06
CA GLY A 261 -56.81 -18.31 14.97
C GLY A 261 -55.46 -18.91 14.56
N ASP A 262 -54.94 -18.55 13.38
CA ASP A 262 -53.81 -19.25 12.75
C ASP A 262 -52.74 -18.27 12.25
N LEU A 263 -52.13 -17.50 13.16
CA LEU A 263 -50.97 -16.67 12.79
C LEU A 263 -49.72 -17.57 12.70
N PRO A 264 -48.99 -17.55 11.56
CA PRO A 264 -47.83 -18.41 11.33
C PRO A 264 -46.74 -18.30 12.42
N GLU A 265 -46.02 -19.40 12.69
CA GLU A 265 -45.00 -19.47 13.75
C GLU A 265 -43.69 -18.76 13.37
N SER A 266 -43.38 -18.66 12.07
CA SER A 266 -42.18 -17.99 11.56
C SER A 266 -42.49 -16.96 10.46
N LEU A 267 -41.55 -16.02 10.25
CA LEU A 267 -41.60 -15.07 9.13
C LEU A 267 -41.61 -15.80 7.78
N ARG A 268 -40.92 -16.95 7.68
CA ARG A 268 -40.91 -17.81 6.48
C ARG A 268 -42.31 -18.31 6.17
N ASP A 269 -43.01 -18.88 7.16
CA ASP A 269 -44.36 -19.44 6.97
C ASP A 269 -45.37 -18.35 6.61
N LEU A 270 -45.22 -17.15 7.17
CA LEU A 270 -46.06 -16.01 6.80
C LEU A 270 -45.82 -15.53 5.36
N LEU A 271 -44.55 -15.45 4.96
CA LEU A 271 -44.19 -15.07 3.59
C LEU A 271 -44.68 -16.11 2.56
N LEU A 272 -44.61 -17.40 2.89
CA LEU A 272 -45.15 -18.49 2.07
C LEU A 272 -46.68 -18.47 2.03
N ALA A 273 -47.36 -18.27 3.15
CA ALA A 273 -48.83 -18.16 3.21
C ALA A 273 -49.37 -17.04 2.30
N ARG A 274 -48.60 -15.96 2.10
CA ARG A 274 -48.94 -14.89 1.14
C ARG A 274 -48.91 -15.38 -0.30
N VAL A 275 -47.95 -16.25 -0.63
CA VAL A 275 -47.85 -16.88 -1.95
C VAL A 275 -48.96 -17.91 -2.14
N GLU A 276 -49.23 -18.74 -1.14
CA GLU A 276 -50.26 -19.79 -1.17
C GLU A 276 -51.70 -19.28 -1.41
N ARG A 277 -51.97 -17.99 -1.11
CA ARG A 277 -53.26 -17.33 -1.40
C ARG A 277 -53.39 -16.83 -2.84
N LEU A 278 -52.30 -16.79 -3.61
CA LEU A 278 -52.33 -16.39 -5.02
C LEU A 278 -52.90 -17.52 -5.89
N PRO A 279 -53.40 -17.23 -7.10
CA PRO A 279 -53.79 -18.27 -8.05
C PRO A 279 -52.66 -19.28 -8.28
N GLU A 280 -53.00 -20.56 -8.46
CA GLU A 280 -52.02 -21.66 -8.60
C GLU A 280 -51.01 -21.40 -9.73
N GLU A 281 -51.47 -20.87 -10.88
CA GLU A 281 -50.61 -20.44 -11.99
C GLU A 281 -49.60 -19.34 -11.59
N THR A 282 -50.00 -18.41 -10.72
CA THR A 282 -49.11 -17.37 -10.19
C THR A 282 -48.08 -17.96 -9.24
N GLN A 283 -48.48 -18.93 -8.39
CA GLN A 283 -47.57 -19.61 -7.47
C GLN A 283 -46.49 -20.38 -8.23
N GLU A 284 -46.88 -21.11 -9.29
CA GLU A 284 -45.95 -21.84 -10.13
C GLU A 284 -44.94 -20.90 -10.80
N LEU A 285 -45.40 -19.76 -11.33
CA LEU A 285 -44.52 -18.73 -11.88
C LEU A 285 -43.58 -18.11 -10.84
N LEU A 286 -44.03 -17.93 -9.60
CA LEU A 286 -43.17 -17.44 -8.52
C LEU A 286 -42.10 -18.47 -8.11
N ARG A 287 -42.42 -19.77 -8.13
CA ARG A 287 -41.42 -20.84 -7.98
C ARG A 287 -40.41 -20.82 -9.13
N VAL A 288 -40.87 -20.65 -10.38
CA VAL A 288 -39.98 -20.50 -11.54
C VAL A 288 -39.07 -19.29 -11.34
N ALA A 289 -39.64 -18.12 -11.04
CA ALA A 289 -38.90 -16.89 -10.81
C ALA A 289 -37.88 -17.05 -9.66
N SER A 290 -38.17 -17.82 -8.62
CA SER A 290 -37.28 -17.96 -7.46
C SER A 290 -35.85 -18.43 -7.81
N ALA A 291 -35.69 -19.21 -8.89
CA ALA A 291 -34.39 -19.70 -9.36
C ALA A 291 -33.62 -18.71 -10.24
N GLY A 292 -34.27 -17.64 -10.76
CA GLY A 292 -33.63 -16.64 -11.62
C GLY A 292 -32.91 -15.51 -10.87
N GLY A 293 -32.74 -15.63 -9.55
CA GLY A 293 -32.14 -14.60 -8.71
C GLY A 293 -33.14 -13.55 -8.20
N GLN A 294 -32.62 -12.48 -7.58
CA GLN A 294 -33.46 -11.46 -6.93
C GLN A 294 -34.21 -10.55 -7.92
N ARG A 295 -33.60 -10.30 -9.09
CA ARG A 295 -34.17 -9.53 -10.21
C ARG A 295 -34.07 -10.34 -11.49
N ILE A 296 -35.18 -10.45 -12.21
CA ILE A 296 -35.32 -11.29 -13.40
C ILE A 296 -35.91 -10.45 -14.53
N GLU A 297 -35.29 -10.50 -15.70
CA GLU A 297 -35.81 -9.80 -16.88
C GLU A 297 -37.10 -10.46 -17.38
N HIS A 298 -38.02 -9.66 -17.94
CA HIS A 298 -39.28 -10.17 -18.47
C HIS A 298 -39.08 -11.28 -19.51
N ASP A 299 -38.18 -11.05 -20.46
CA ASP A 299 -37.92 -11.97 -21.58
C ASP A 299 -37.33 -13.30 -21.10
N LEU A 300 -36.48 -13.27 -20.08
CA LEU A 300 -35.93 -14.49 -19.48
C LEU A 300 -37.03 -15.30 -18.79
N LEU A 301 -37.86 -14.64 -17.97
CA LEU A 301 -38.94 -15.34 -17.27
C LEU A 301 -39.97 -15.89 -18.27
N SER A 302 -40.27 -15.15 -19.33
CA SER A 302 -41.12 -15.57 -20.45
C SER A 302 -40.58 -16.84 -21.13
N ALA A 303 -39.31 -16.81 -21.52
CA ALA A 303 -38.63 -17.92 -22.17
C ALA A 303 -38.55 -19.17 -21.29
N VAL A 304 -38.25 -19.01 -19.99
CA VAL A 304 -38.18 -20.13 -19.03
C VAL A 304 -39.57 -20.68 -18.74
N ALA A 305 -40.56 -19.82 -18.52
CA ALA A 305 -41.94 -20.22 -18.25
C ALA A 305 -42.62 -20.87 -19.48
N GLY A 306 -42.17 -20.56 -20.69
CA GLY A 306 -42.79 -21.00 -21.93
C GLY A 306 -44.13 -20.32 -22.21
N LEU A 307 -44.29 -19.07 -21.75
CA LEU A 307 -45.51 -18.27 -21.90
C LEU A 307 -45.26 -17.11 -22.86
N ASP A 308 -46.29 -16.64 -23.56
CA ASP A 308 -46.22 -15.36 -24.28
C ASP A 308 -46.39 -14.17 -23.33
N ASP A 309 -46.01 -12.96 -23.78
CA ASP A 309 -46.01 -11.74 -22.96
C ASP A 309 -47.37 -11.44 -22.32
N ASN A 310 -48.46 -11.74 -23.02
CA ASN A 310 -49.82 -11.51 -22.54
C ASN A 310 -50.22 -12.52 -21.46
N ALA A 311 -49.87 -13.80 -21.64
CA ALA A 311 -50.09 -14.85 -20.66
C ALA A 311 -49.24 -14.61 -19.40
N LEU A 312 -47.96 -14.30 -19.56
CA LEU A 312 -47.05 -13.99 -18.45
C LEU A 312 -47.54 -12.78 -17.65
N SER A 313 -47.87 -11.68 -18.33
CA SER A 313 -48.36 -10.45 -17.67
C SER A 313 -49.67 -10.68 -16.92
N ARG A 314 -50.59 -11.49 -17.46
CA ARG A 314 -51.84 -11.86 -16.77
C ARG A 314 -51.57 -12.68 -15.51
N ALA A 315 -50.66 -13.64 -15.59
CA ALA A 315 -50.37 -14.56 -14.49
C ALA A 315 -49.50 -13.93 -13.38
N LEU A 316 -48.66 -12.93 -13.69
CA LEU A 316 -47.87 -12.19 -12.69
C LEU A 316 -48.62 -11.01 -12.04
N ARG A 317 -49.67 -10.49 -12.69
CA ARG A 317 -50.45 -9.34 -12.17
C ARG A 317 -50.99 -9.55 -10.74
N PRO A 318 -51.47 -10.74 -10.34
CA PRO A 318 -51.84 -11.01 -8.94
C PRO A 318 -50.66 -10.89 -7.96
N ALA A 319 -49.46 -11.34 -8.34
CA ALA A 319 -48.27 -11.23 -7.49
C ALA A 319 -47.81 -9.77 -7.32
N VAL A 320 -47.88 -8.97 -8.39
CA VAL A 320 -47.58 -7.52 -8.33
C VAL A 320 -48.63 -6.77 -7.51
N ALA A 321 -49.92 -7.04 -7.71
CA ALA A 321 -51.00 -6.44 -6.93
C ALA A 321 -50.93 -6.84 -5.44
N GLY A 322 -50.51 -8.08 -5.16
CA GLY A 322 -50.27 -8.62 -3.82
C GLY A 322 -48.96 -8.16 -3.16
N ASN A 323 -48.15 -7.34 -3.85
CA ASN A 323 -46.83 -6.87 -3.44
C ASN A 323 -45.82 -8.00 -3.14
N VAL A 324 -45.96 -9.15 -3.79
CA VAL A 324 -44.95 -10.22 -3.76
C VAL A 324 -43.80 -9.89 -4.70
N LEU A 325 -44.15 -9.42 -5.91
CA LEU A 325 -43.21 -8.88 -6.88
C LEU A 325 -43.39 -7.36 -7.01
N VAL A 326 -42.31 -6.67 -7.35
CA VAL A 326 -42.32 -5.28 -7.80
C VAL A 326 -41.76 -5.20 -9.21
N VAL A 327 -42.27 -4.26 -10.00
CA VAL A 327 -41.76 -3.98 -11.35
C VAL A 327 -40.47 -3.18 -11.21
N ASP A 328 -39.40 -3.65 -11.85
CA ASP A 328 -38.06 -3.09 -11.74
C ASP A 328 -37.41 -2.96 -13.13
N GLY A 329 -37.58 -1.78 -13.72
CA GLY A 329 -37.23 -1.52 -15.12
C GLY A 329 -38.08 -2.36 -16.06
N GLU A 330 -37.42 -3.18 -16.89
CA GLU A 330 -38.04 -4.12 -17.84
C GLU A 330 -38.22 -5.53 -17.25
N GLY A 331 -38.07 -5.67 -15.93
CA GLY A 331 -38.14 -6.96 -15.25
C GLY A 331 -38.94 -6.91 -13.96
N TYR A 332 -38.77 -7.96 -13.16
CA TYR A 332 -39.44 -8.14 -11.89
C TYR A 332 -38.42 -8.43 -10.80
N SER A 333 -38.65 -7.87 -9.62
CA SER A 333 -37.85 -8.13 -8.43
C SER A 333 -38.76 -8.61 -7.30
N PHE A 334 -38.29 -9.56 -6.50
CA PHE A 334 -39.00 -9.92 -5.28
C PHE A 334 -38.97 -8.73 -4.33
N ARG A 335 -40.15 -8.33 -3.84
CA ARG A 335 -40.30 -7.25 -2.84
C ARG A 335 -39.36 -7.49 -1.64
N HIS A 336 -39.24 -8.75 -1.24
CA HIS A 336 -38.37 -9.20 -0.15
C HIS A 336 -37.60 -10.44 -0.59
N ALA A 337 -36.27 -10.40 -0.46
CA ALA A 337 -35.39 -11.53 -0.77
C ALA A 337 -35.81 -12.82 -0.03
N LEU A 338 -36.27 -12.69 1.21
CA LEU A 338 -36.80 -13.81 2.02
C LEU A 338 -37.95 -14.58 1.35
N ILE A 339 -38.81 -13.94 0.54
CA ILE A 339 -39.87 -14.65 -0.18
C ILE A 339 -39.25 -15.55 -1.25
N ARG A 340 -38.26 -15.03 -1.98
CA ARG A 340 -37.53 -15.80 -3.00
C ARG A 340 -36.80 -16.97 -2.37
N GLU A 341 -36.05 -16.72 -1.29
CA GLU A 341 -35.32 -17.74 -0.52
C GLU A 341 -36.27 -18.85 -0.05
N ALA A 342 -37.38 -18.47 0.59
CA ALA A 342 -38.37 -19.44 1.07
C ALA A 342 -38.96 -20.30 -0.04
N LEU A 343 -39.28 -19.72 -1.20
CA LEU A 343 -39.82 -20.44 -2.36
C LEU A 343 -38.79 -21.36 -3.01
N HIS A 344 -37.55 -20.91 -3.10
CA HIS A 344 -36.47 -21.67 -3.71
C HIS A 344 -36.07 -22.87 -2.84
N ASP A 345 -35.97 -22.66 -1.52
CA ASP A 345 -35.63 -23.73 -0.56
C ASP A 345 -36.75 -24.78 -0.41
N ASP A 346 -37.98 -24.44 -0.82
CA ASP A 346 -39.13 -25.35 -0.81
C ASP A 346 -39.15 -26.29 -2.03
N LEU A 347 -38.30 -26.05 -3.04
CA LEU A 347 -38.21 -26.88 -4.23
C LEU A 347 -37.67 -28.27 -3.89
N LEU A 348 -38.37 -29.32 -4.32
CA LEU A 348 -37.86 -30.68 -4.22
C LEU A 348 -36.63 -30.86 -5.14
N PRO A 349 -35.72 -31.80 -4.84
CA PRO A 349 -34.50 -31.99 -5.65
C PRO A 349 -34.76 -32.15 -7.16
N GLY A 350 -35.81 -32.87 -7.56
CA GLY A 350 -36.17 -33.04 -8.97
C GLY A 350 -36.79 -31.79 -9.61
N GLU A 351 -37.47 -30.95 -8.83
CA GLU A 351 -37.99 -29.65 -9.29
C GLU A 351 -36.86 -28.66 -9.50
N HIS A 352 -35.94 -28.59 -8.54
CA HIS A 352 -34.73 -27.77 -8.60
C HIS A 352 -33.94 -28.08 -9.88
N THR A 353 -33.61 -29.35 -10.13
CA THR A 353 -32.88 -29.76 -11.34
C THR A 353 -33.61 -29.34 -12.63
N ARG A 354 -34.90 -29.67 -12.79
CA ARG A 354 -35.66 -29.33 -14.01
C ARG A 354 -35.75 -27.82 -14.22
N LEU A 355 -35.90 -27.05 -13.14
CA LEU A 355 -36.01 -25.61 -13.22
C LEU A 355 -34.69 -24.99 -13.68
N HIS A 356 -33.57 -25.37 -13.08
CA HIS A 356 -32.26 -24.89 -13.52
C HIS A 356 -31.91 -25.34 -14.95
N THR A 357 -32.32 -26.54 -15.38
CA THR A 357 -32.20 -26.95 -16.79
C THR A 357 -32.97 -26.01 -17.73
N ARG A 358 -34.22 -25.65 -17.40
CA ARG A 358 -35.02 -24.70 -18.22
C ARG A 358 -34.37 -23.33 -18.33
N TYR A 359 -33.82 -22.81 -17.23
CA TYR A 359 -33.05 -21.57 -17.24
C TYR A 359 -31.83 -21.66 -18.16
N ALA A 360 -31.06 -22.74 -18.03
CA ALA A 360 -29.85 -22.93 -18.82
C ALA A 360 -30.18 -23.05 -20.33
N GLU A 361 -31.21 -23.82 -20.69
CA GLU A 361 -31.67 -23.96 -22.08
C GLU A 361 -32.21 -22.64 -22.66
N ALA A 362 -32.90 -21.82 -21.86
CA ALA A 362 -33.39 -20.51 -22.30
C ALA A 362 -32.23 -19.56 -22.61
N LEU A 363 -31.24 -19.48 -21.72
CA LEU A 363 -30.06 -18.64 -21.90
C LEU A 363 -29.15 -19.11 -23.05
N GLU A 364 -29.08 -20.42 -23.30
CA GLU A 364 -28.32 -20.95 -24.44
C GLU A 364 -29.03 -20.72 -25.78
N ARG A 365 -30.38 -20.81 -25.80
CA ARG A 365 -31.18 -20.58 -27.01
C ARG A 365 -31.11 -19.14 -27.48
N ASP A 366 -31.14 -18.18 -26.55
CA ASP A 366 -31.03 -16.76 -26.87
C ASP A 366 -30.07 -16.03 -25.91
N PRO A 367 -28.78 -15.94 -26.28
CA PRO A 367 -27.78 -15.21 -25.50
C PRO A 367 -28.01 -13.69 -25.42
N SER A 368 -28.94 -13.13 -26.20
CA SER A 368 -29.24 -11.69 -26.17
C SER A 368 -30.10 -11.27 -24.97
N ILE A 369 -30.86 -12.21 -24.39
CA ILE A 369 -31.69 -12.01 -23.19
C ILE A 369 -30.83 -11.52 -22.02
N LEU A 370 -29.66 -12.12 -21.83
CA LEU A 370 -28.66 -11.67 -20.85
C LEU A 370 -27.28 -11.61 -21.52
N PRO A 371 -26.81 -10.41 -21.90
CA PRO A 371 -25.49 -10.26 -22.50
C PRO A 371 -24.34 -10.70 -21.58
N ALA A 372 -23.21 -11.07 -22.21
CA ALA A 372 -21.97 -11.35 -21.50
C ALA A 372 -21.42 -10.10 -20.78
N PRO A 373 -20.71 -10.25 -19.64
CA PRO A 373 -20.32 -11.50 -18.99
C PRO A 373 -21.42 -12.14 -18.12
N ARG A 374 -22.50 -11.41 -17.78
CA ARG A 374 -23.55 -11.87 -16.87
C ARG A 374 -24.21 -13.16 -17.35
N GLY A 375 -24.68 -13.21 -18.61
CA GLY A 375 -25.37 -14.39 -19.14
C GLY A 375 -24.50 -15.65 -19.14
N ALA A 376 -23.20 -15.53 -19.40
CA ALA A 376 -22.28 -16.67 -19.37
C ALA A 376 -22.11 -17.24 -17.94
N ILE A 377 -22.04 -16.36 -16.93
CA ILE A 377 -21.93 -16.74 -15.52
C ILE A 377 -23.24 -17.37 -15.03
N GLU A 378 -24.39 -16.78 -15.36
CA GLU A 378 -25.70 -17.35 -15.00
C GLU A 378 -25.90 -18.72 -15.66
N LEU A 379 -25.55 -18.86 -16.95
CA LEU A 379 -25.61 -20.14 -17.66
C LEU A 379 -24.75 -21.22 -16.96
N ALA A 380 -23.53 -20.87 -16.54
CA ALA A 380 -22.66 -21.78 -15.81
C ALA A 380 -23.23 -22.17 -14.44
N HIS A 381 -23.85 -21.22 -13.73
CA HIS A 381 -24.53 -21.48 -12.48
C HIS A 381 -25.70 -22.46 -12.67
N HIS A 382 -26.58 -22.20 -13.64
CA HIS A 382 -27.76 -23.03 -13.88
C HIS A 382 -27.39 -24.45 -14.33
N TRP A 383 -26.44 -24.63 -15.24
CA TRP A 383 -26.01 -25.99 -15.60
C TRP A 383 -25.37 -26.76 -14.43
N HIS A 384 -24.62 -26.07 -13.57
CA HIS A 384 -24.06 -26.68 -12.37
C HIS A 384 -25.15 -27.07 -11.35
N ALA A 385 -26.11 -26.18 -11.10
CA ALA A 385 -27.25 -26.42 -10.21
C ALA A 385 -28.22 -27.49 -10.74
N ALA A 386 -28.26 -27.69 -12.06
CA ALA A 386 -28.97 -28.78 -12.71
C ALA A 386 -28.25 -30.14 -12.58
N HIS A 387 -27.04 -30.19 -12.03
CA HIS A 387 -26.20 -31.38 -11.94
C HIS A 387 -25.87 -32.04 -13.31
N ASP A 388 -25.89 -31.27 -14.40
CA ASP A 388 -25.41 -31.73 -15.71
C ASP A 388 -23.90 -31.46 -15.82
N SER A 389 -23.07 -32.45 -15.49
CA SER A 389 -21.61 -32.28 -15.49
C SER A 389 -21.05 -31.87 -16.85
N THR A 390 -21.66 -32.32 -17.95
CA THR A 390 -21.15 -32.03 -19.31
C THR A 390 -21.35 -30.56 -19.63
N TRP A 391 -22.57 -30.07 -19.49
CA TRP A 391 -22.88 -28.67 -19.78
C TRP A 391 -22.34 -27.72 -18.72
N ALA A 392 -22.23 -28.15 -17.46
CA ALA A 392 -21.57 -27.36 -16.41
C ALA A 392 -20.09 -27.13 -16.73
N LEU A 393 -19.39 -28.14 -17.26
CA LEU A 393 -18.00 -28.00 -17.71
C LEU A 393 -17.90 -27.01 -18.90
N VAL A 394 -18.74 -27.18 -19.92
CA VAL A 394 -18.71 -26.32 -21.13
C VAL A 394 -19.04 -24.87 -20.81
N SER A 395 -20.08 -24.64 -20.01
CA SER A 395 -20.51 -23.31 -19.62
C SER A 395 -19.54 -22.63 -18.66
N ALA A 396 -18.95 -23.35 -17.69
CA ALA A 396 -17.90 -22.81 -16.84
C ALA A 396 -16.68 -22.35 -17.65
N TRP A 397 -16.26 -23.09 -18.68
CA TRP A 397 -15.17 -22.66 -19.56
C TRP A 397 -15.50 -21.34 -20.30
N ARG A 398 -16.72 -21.21 -20.83
CA ARG A 398 -17.20 -19.97 -21.48
C ARG A 398 -17.26 -18.81 -20.47
N ALA A 399 -17.75 -19.06 -19.26
CA ALA A 399 -17.81 -18.07 -18.18
C ALA A 399 -16.41 -17.61 -17.75
N ALA A 400 -15.42 -18.52 -17.68
CA ALA A 400 -14.03 -18.16 -17.39
C ALA A 400 -13.47 -17.18 -18.44
N ALA A 401 -13.76 -17.41 -19.73
CA ALA A 401 -13.34 -16.50 -20.79
C ALA A 401 -14.00 -15.11 -20.66
N ALA A 402 -15.28 -15.05 -20.29
CA ALA A 402 -15.99 -13.79 -20.08
C ALA A 402 -15.48 -13.02 -18.84
N ALA A 403 -15.16 -13.74 -17.74
CA ALA A 403 -14.59 -13.17 -16.53
C ALA A 403 -13.17 -12.60 -16.76
N ARG A 404 -12.38 -13.22 -17.65
CA ARG A 404 -11.07 -12.69 -18.06
C ARG A 404 -11.17 -11.28 -18.64
N THR A 405 -12.12 -11.07 -19.56
CA THR A 405 -12.32 -9.78 -20.24
C THR A 405 -12.64 -8.64 -19.25
N SER A 406 -13.42 -8.94 -18.21
CA SER A 406 -13.78 -7.98 -17.15
C SER A 406 -12.74 -7.86 -16.02
N THR A 407 -11.61 -8.57 -16.11
CA THR A 407 -10.56 -8.63 -15.06
C THR A 407 -11.07 -9.15 -13.70
N ALA A 408 -12.14 -9.94 -13.70
CA ALA A 408 -12.66 -10.64 -12.54
C ALA A 408 -11.88 -11.94 -12.30
N TYR A 409 -10.62 -11.82 -11.88
CA TYR A 409 -9.70 -12.97 -11.77
C TYR A 409 -10.16 -14.02 -10.75
N ASP A 410 -10.80 -13.61 -9.66
CA ASP A 410 -11.36 -14.54 -8.68
C ASP A 410 -12.47 -15.41 -9.28
N GLU A 411 -13.37 -14.78 -10.04
CA GLU A 411 -14.45 -15.47 -10.75
C GLU A 411 -13.90 -16.41 -11.83
N GLN A 412 -12.94 -15.93 -12.61
CA GLN A 412 -12.25 -16.75 -13.60
C GLN A 412 -11.58 -17.97 -12.95
N LEU A 413 -10.91 -17.79 -11.80
CA LEU A 413 -10.27 -18.86 -11.05
C LEU A 413 -11.29 -19.92 -10.61
N ARG A 414 -12.45 -19.48 -10.11
CA ARG A 414 -13.54 -20.36 -9.69
C ARG A 414 -14.09 -21.17 -10.86
N MET A 415 -14.36 -20.52 -11.99
CA MET A 415 -14.86 -21.19 -13.21
C MET A 415 -13.84 -22.21 -13.75
N LEU A 416 -12.55 -21.87 -13.79
CA LEU A 416 -11.51 -22.82 -14.20
C LEU A 416 -11.35 -23.97 -13.20
N SER A 417 -11.48 -23.69 -11.90
CA SER A 417 -11.47 -24.73 -10.86
C SER A 417 -12.63 -25.71 -11.05
N ARG A 418 -13.82 -25.20 -11.37
CA ARG A 418 -15.00 -26.03 -11.68
C ARG A 418 -14.75 -26.94 -12.90
N VAL A 419 -14.12 -26.40 -13.95
CA VAL A 419 -13.74 -27.21 -15.13
C VAL A 419 -12.80 -28.35 -14.73
N LEU A 420 -11.82 -28.10 -13.85
CA LEU A 420 -10.90 -29.13 -13.34
C LEU A 420 -11.61 -30.17 -12.45
N GLU A 421 -12.54 -29.74 -11.58
CA GLU A 421 -13.33 -30.64 -10.72
C GLU A 421 -14.22 -31.60 -11.53
N LEU A 422 -14.79 -31.12 -12.64
CA LEU A 422 -15.67 -31.90 -13.50
C LEU A 422 -14.91 -32.71 -14.56
N TRP A 423 -13.60 -32.50 -14.70
CA TRP A 423 -12.81 -33.03 -15.81
C TRP A 423 -12.93 -34.55 -15.95
N ASP A 424 -12.72 -35.29 -14.86
CA ASP A 424 -12.73 -36.76 -14.86
C ASP A 424 -14.15 -37.35 -14.88
N GLN A 425 -15.18 -36.51 -14.68
CA GLN A 425 -16.58 -36.92 -14.71
C GLN A 425 -17.19 -36.83 -16.12
N VAL A 426 -16.59 -36.05 -17.02
CA VAL A 426 -17.11 -35.76 -18.37
C VAL A 426 -16.32 -36.53 -19.43
N PRO A 427 -16.94 -37.49 -20.13
CA PRO A 427 -16.30 -38.16 -21.25
C PRO A 427 -15.88 -37.16 -22.34
N GLU A 428 -14.66 -37.33 -22.85
CA GLU A 428 -14.09 -36.47 -23.91
C GLU A 428 -14.09 -34.97 -23.56
N ALA A 429 -13.91 -34.62 -22.28
CA ALA A 429 -13.89 -33.23 -21.80
C ALA A 429 -13.07 -32.28 -22.69
N ALA A 430 -11.88 -32.71 -23.13
CA ALA A 430 -11.02 -31.93 -24.01
C ALA A 430 -11.70 -31.58 -25.35
N GLY A 431 -12.41 -32.52 -25.96
CA GLY A 431 -13.16 -32.29 -27.20
C GLY A 431 -14.37 -31.39 -27.00
N ARG A 432 -15.00 -31.40 -25.81
CA ARG A 432 -16.17 -30.58 -25.49
C ARG A 432 -15.85 -29.08 -25.39
N ILE A 433 -14.65 -28.72 -24.92
CA ILE A 433 -14.24 -27.32 -24.75
C ILE A 433 -13.14 -26.86 -25.71
N GLY A 434 -12.53 -27.78 -26.46
CA GLY A 434 -11.44 -27.48 -27.40
C GLY A 434 -10.11 -27.13 -26.74
N ALA A 435 -9.90 -27.55 -25.48
CA ALA A 435 -8.66 -27.34 -24.72
C ALA A 435 -8.34 -28.60 -23.92
N ASP A 436 -7.07 -28.96 -23.76
CA ASP A 436 -6.66 -30.10 -22.93
C ASP A 436 -6.61 -29.73 -21.43
N ARG A 437 -6.52 -30.74 -20.55
CA ARG A 437 -6.48 -30.54 -19.09
C ARG A 437 -5.32 -29.68 -18.64
N LEU A 438 -4.17 -29.86 -19.28
CA LEU A 438 -2.93 -29.18 -18.98
C LEU A 438 -3.04 -27.67 -19.27
N GLU A 439 -3.82 -27.28 -20.28
CA GLU A 439 -4.09 -25.88 -20.62
C GLU A 439 -5.03 -25.25 -19.59
N VAL A 440 -6.05 -25.98 -19.15
CA VAL A 440 -6.92 -25.50 -18.05
C VAL A 440 -6.11 -25.32 -16.77
N LEU A 441 -5.26 -26.28 -16.38
CA LEU A 441 -4.36 -26.16 -15.23
C LEU A 441 -3.44 -24.94 -15.34
N ARG A 442 -2.83 -24.73 -16.52
CA ARG A 442 -1.94 -23.59 -16.79
C ARG A 442 -2.67 -22.27 -16.62
N GLN A 443 -3.85 -22.14 -17.22
CA GLN A 443 -4.67 -20.93 -17.08
C GLN A 443 -5.09 -20.72 -15.62
N THR A 444 -5.46 -21.78 -14.91
CA THR A 444 -5.85 -21.72 -13.49
C THR A 444 -4.68 -21.21 -12.63
N ALA A 445 -3.46 -21.69 -12.87
CA ALA A 445 -2.27 -21.23 -12.15
C ALA A 445 -1.96 -19.73 -12.41
N VAL A 446 -2.04 -19.30 -13.68
CA VAL A 446 -1.86 -17.88 -14.04
C VAL A 446 -2.90 -16.99 -13.35
N VAL A 447 -4.17 -17.40 -13.39
CA VAL A 447 -5.26 -16.62 -12.80
C VAL A 447 -5.18 -16.62 -11.28
N ALA A 448 -4.77 -17.72 -10.65
CA ALA A 448 -4.51 -17.76 -9.21
C ALA A 448 -3.45 -16.74 -8.80
N HIS A 449 -2.39 -16.57 -9.59
CA HIS A 449 -1.40 -15.52 -9.36
C HIS A 449 -2.01 -14.12 -9.46
N LEU A 450 -2.81 -13.85 -10.49
CA LEU A 450 -3.48 -12.55 -10.70
C LEU A 450 -4.55 -12.25 -9.64
N ALA A 451 -5.16 -13.27 -9.04
CA ALA A 451 -6.08 -13.19 -7.92
C ALA A 451 -5.37 -13.06 -6.55
N GLY A 452 -4.03 -13.08 -6.52
CA GLY A 452 -3.24 -13.03 -5.29
C GLY A 452 -3.22 -14.36 -4.49
N GLU A 453 -3.75 -15.45 -5.06
CA GLU A 453 -3.70 -16.81 -4.52
C GLU A 453 -2.34 -17.46 -4.83
N TYR A 454 -1.25 -16.82 -4.39
CA TYR A 454 0.12 -17.17 -4.80
C TYR A 454 0.51 -18.62 -4.45
N GLU A 455 0.16 -19.09 -3.26
CA GLU A 455 0.44 -20.47 -2.84
C GLU A 455 -0.33 -21.49 -3.71
N ARG A 456 -1.60 -21.18 -4.03
CA ARG A 456 -2.41 -22.00 -4.92
C ARG A 456 -1.86 -22.02 -6.35
N SER A 457 -1.40 -20.87 -6.84
CA SER A 457 -0.71 -20.75 -8.12
C SER A 457 0.53 -21.66 -8.18
N ILE A 458 1.38 -21.64 -7.14
CA ILE A 458 2.58 -22.50 -7.06
C ILE A 458 2.18 -23.98 -7.04
N ALA A 459 1.15 -24.36 -6.28
CA ALA A 459 0.67 -25.73 -6.20
C ALA A 459 0.14 -26.24 -7.55
N LEU A 460 -0.70 -25.45 -8.24
CA LEU A 460 -1.25 -25.78 -9.56
C LEU A 460 -0.15 -25.90 -10.63
N ALA A 461 0.82 -24.96 -10.63
CA ALA A 461 1.97 -25.03 -11.52
C ALA A 461 2.85 -26.26 -11.24
N GLY A 462 3.00 -26.63 -9.97
CA GLY A 462 3.70 -27.85 -9.55
C GLY A 462 3.02 -29.12 -10.04
N ALA A 463 1.69 -29.22 -9.90
CA ALA A 463 0.91 -30.35 -10.41
C ALA A 463 1.04 -30.47 -11.95
N LEU A 464 0.94 -29.34 -12.67
CA LEU A 464 1.12 -29.31 -14.11
C LEU A 464 2.53 -29.77 -14.54
N LEU A 465 3.58 -29.35 -13.82
CA LEU A 465 4.95 -29.79 -14.10
C LEU A 465 5.19 -31.28 -13.81
N ALA A 466 4.38 -31.92 -12.97
CA ALA A 466 4.48 -33.35 -12.71
C ALA A 466 3.86 -34.20 -13.84
N GLU A 467 2.96 -33.61 -14.64
CA GLU A 467 2.30 -34.26 -15.78
C GLU A 467 2.99 -33.98 -17.12
N LEU A 468 3.79 -32.91 -17.22
CA LEU A 468 4.54 -32.54 -18.42
C LEU A 468 5.86 -33.31 -18.51
N ASP A 469 6.17 -33.82 -19.70
CA ASP A 469 7.50 -34.30 -20.04
C ASP A 469 8.28 -33.18 -20.77
N ALA A 470 9.42 -32.80 -20.20
CA ALA A 470 10.26 -31.75 -20.75
C ALA A 470 10.96 -32.16 -22.05
N GLU A 471 11.07 -33.45 -22.35
CA GLU A 471 11.65 -33.95 -23.60
C GLU A 471 10.66 -33.82 -24.76
N THR A 472 9.36 -34.05 -24.51
CA THR A 472 8.32 -33.95 -25.53
C THR A 472 7.75 -32.54 -25.64
N ASP A 473 7.59 -31.83 -24.53
CA ASP A 473 6.92 -30.52 -24.44
C ASP A 473 7.79 -29.44 -23.76
N PRO A 474 9.02 -29.19 -24.25
CA PRO A 474 9.97 -28.28 -23.60
C PRO A 474 9.45 -26.85 -23.49
N VAL A 475 8.80 -26.33 -24.54
CA VAL A 475 8.27 -24.96 -24.58
C VAL A 475 7.13 -24.79 -23.56
N ARG A 476 6.22 -25.76 -23.46
CA ARG A 476 5.11 -25.73 -22.50
C ARG A 476 5.63 -25.79 -21.07
N THR A 477 6.60 -26.67 -20.82
CA THR A 477 7.31 -26.76 -19.54
C THR A 477 7.96 -25.43 -19.16
N ALA A 478 8.63 -24.76 -20.11
CA ALA A 478 9.26 -23.46 -19.88
C ALA A 478 8.25 -22.36 -19.49
N VAL A 479 7.07 -22.32 -20.12
CA VAL A 479 6.01 -21.36 -19.77
C VAL A 479 5.57 -21.52 -18.32
N VAL A 480 5.39 -22.76 -17.86
CA VAL A 480 4.93 -23.07 -16.49
C VAL A 480 6.01 -22.76 -15.47
N LEU A 481 7.27 -23.14 -15.75
CA LEU A 481 8.41 -22.79 -14.91
C LEU A 481 8.57 -21.28 -14.78
N ARG A 482 8.45 -20.53 -15.87
CA ARG A 482 8.49 -19.05 -15.82
C ARG A 482 7.42 -18.51 -14.88
N GLN A 483 6.18 -18.97 -15.02
CA GLN A 483 5.05 -18.51 -14.21
C GLN A 483 5.23 -18.87 -12.71
N ARG A 484 5.71 -20.08 -12.40
CA ARG A 484 6.00 -20.50 -11.02
C ARG A 484 7.15 -19.70 -10.42
N GLY A 485 8.20 -19.47 -11.21
CA GLY A 485 9.35 -18.64 -10.82
C GLY A 485 8.95 -17.21 -10.49
N LEU A 486 8.11 -16.57 -11.32
CA LEU A 486 7.55 -15.24 -11.04
C LEU A 486 6.74 -15.24 -9.74
N THR A 487 5.86 -16.22 -9.55
CA THR A 487 5.02 -16.31 -8.34
C THR A 487 5.85 -16.54 -7.07
N ARG A 488 6.88 -17.38 -7.15
CA ARG A 488 7.81 -17.61 -6.03
C ARG A 488 8.56 -16.34 -5.66
N TYR A 489 9.02 -15.58 -6.66
CA TYR A 489 9.70 -14.31 -6.44
C TYR A 489 8.79 -13.31 -5.71
N ASP A 490 7.55 -13.13 -6.16
CA ASP A 490 6.61 -12.18 -5.55
C ASP A 490 6.25 -12.56 -4.10
N LEU A 491 6.28 -13.85 -3.77
CA LEU A 491 6.05 -14.36 -2.41
C LEU A 491 7.33 -14.45 -1.56
N GLY A 492 8.50 -14.10 -2.11
CA GLY A 492 9.80 -14.26 -1.43
C GLY A 492 10.17 -15.72 -1.13
N ARG A 493 9.66 -16.67 -1.92
CA ARG A 493 9.97 -18.11 -1.81
C ARG A 493 11.24 -18.45 -2.60
N PRO A 494 12.10 -19.37 -2.10
CA PRO A 494 13.27 -19.83 -2.84
C PRO A 494 12.90 -20.66 -4.08
N GLY A 495 13.87 -20.89 -4.96
CA GLY A 495 13.73 -21.72 -6.17
C GLY A 495 13.15 -20.99 -7.39
N ASN A 496 12.97 -19.67 -7.32
CA ASN A 496 12.53 -18.86 -8.46
C ASN A 496 13.60 -18.81 -9.57
N LEU A 497 14.88 -18.65 -9.23
CA LEU A 497 15.98 -18.62 -10.21
C LEU A 497 16.20 -19.98 -10.86
N ASP A 498 16.07 -21.08 -10.11
CA ASP A 498 16.19 -22.44 -10.65
C ASP A 498 15.12 -22.70 -11.72
N ASP A 499 13.87 -22.29 -11.44
CA ASP A 499 12.78 -22.39 -12.41
C ASP A 499 13.07 -21.56 -13.67
N LEU A 500 13.57 -20.33 -13.53
CA LEU A 500 13.84 -19.43 -14.65
C LEU A 500 15.06 -19.88 -15.49
N ARG A 501 16.14 -20.35 -14.85
CA ARG A 501 17.29 -20.96 -15.56
C ARG A 501 16.86 -22.21 -16.32
N ARG A 502 16.05 -23.08 -15.69
CA ARG A 502 15.52 -24.26 -16.37
C ARG A 502 14.60 -23.87 -17.53
N ALA A 503 13.71 -22.89 -17.36
CA ALA A 503 12.88 -22.37 -18.44
C ALA A 503 13.73 -21.86 -19.61
N ALA A 504 14.78 -21.08 -19.34
CA ALA A 504 15.68 -20.53 -20.36
C ALA A 504 16.38 -21.63 -21.18
N SER A 505 16.75 -22.74 -20.51
CA SER A 505 17.38 -23.89 -21.17
C SER A 505 16.44 -24.69 -22.08
N LEU A 506 15.12 -24.61 -21.85
CA LEU A 506 14.11 -25.39 -22.58
C LEU A 506 13.55 -24.64 -23.80
N VAL A 507 13.58 -23.31 -23.84
CA VAL A 507 13.13 -22.57 -25.02
C VAL A 507 14.25 -22.55 -26.07
N PRO A 508 14.04 -23.03 -27.31
CA PRO A 508 15.07 -23.02 -28.35
C PRO A 508 15.62 -21.62 -28.61
N ALA A 509 16.91 -21.53 -28.95
CA ALA A 509 17.55 -20.24 -29.25
C ALA A 509 17.09 -19.64 -30.58
N GLU A 510 16.83 -20.49 -31.57
CA GLU A 510 16.40 -20.12 -32.91
C GLU A 510 15.12 -20.89 -33.29
N PRO A 511 14.16 -20.25 -34.00
CA PRO A 511 14.10 -18.82 -34.30
C PRO A 511 13.84 -17.97 -33.03
N PRO A 512 14.11 -16.65 -33.04
CA PRO A 512 13.80 -15.78 -31.91
C PRO A 512 12.29 -15.78 -31.61
N THR A 513 11.93 -15.97 -30.34
CA THR A 513 10.54 -16.00 -29.89
C THR A 513 10.29 -15.02 -28.75
N ARG A 514 9.06 -14.49 -28.66
CA ARG A 514 8.63 -13.65 -27.52
C ARG A 514 8.81 -14.36 -26.18
N LEU A 515 8.51 -15.66 -26.11
CA LEU A 515 8.68 -16.43 -24.89
C LEU A 515 10.14 -16.44 -24.43
N ARG A 516 11.09 -16.68 -25.34
CA ARG A 516 12.52 -16.66 -25.00
C ARG A 516 12.93 -15.30 -24.44
N ALA A 517 12.53 -14.22 -25.10
CA ALA A 517 12.79 -12.85 -24.61
C ALA A 517 12.23 -12.63 -23.20
N GLN A 518 10.99 -13.05 -22.95
CA GLN A 518 10.31 -12.89 -21.66
C GLN A 518 10.93 -13.74 -20.54
N VAL A 519 11.37 -14.98 -20.83
CA VAL A 519 12.06 -15.83 -19.85
C VAL A 519 13.39 -15.20 -19.46
N LEU A 520 14.18 -14.76 -20.44
CA LEU A 520 15.48 -14.14 -20.22
C LEU A 520 15.37 -12.77 -19.52
N GLU A 521 14.37 -11.96 -19.85
CA GLU A 521 14.08 -10.73 -19.11
C GLU A 521 13.73 -11.02 -17.65
N SER A 522 12.85 -12.01 -17.41
CA SER A 522 12.45 -12.37 -16.05
C SER A 522 13.62 -12.91 -15.23
N LEU A 523 14.49 -13.72 -15.85
CA LEU A 523 15.71 -14.22 -15.23
C LEU A 523 16.68 -13.07 -14.88
N SER A 524 17.07 -12.25 -15.87
CA SER A 524 18.01 -11.15 -15.66
C SER A 524 17.53 -10.13 -14.63
N ARG A 525 16.22 -9.85 -14.58
CA ARG A 525 15.63 -8.94 -13.59
C ARG A 525 15.71 -9.48 -12.16
N MET A 526 15.78 -10.79 -11.97
CA MET A 526 15.78 -11.44 -10.66
C MET A 526 17.18 -11.85 -10.16
N LEU A 527 18.20 -11.73 -11.01
CA LEU A 527 19.59 -11.91 -10.62
C LEU A 527 20.07 -10.66 -9.86
N PHE A 528 20.40 -10.85 -8.58
CA PHE A 528 20.84 -9.78 -7.68
C PHE A 528 22.16 -10.05 -6.98
N ALA A 529 22.58 -11.32 -6.86
CA ALA A 529 23.80 -11.65 -6.15
C ALA A 529 25.03 -11.13 -6.94
N PRO A 530 26.09 -10.66 -6.26
CA PRO A 530 27.29 -10.16 -6.93
C PRO A 530 27.88 -11.15 -7.95
N GLU A 531 27.85 -12.45 -7.63
CA GLU A 531 28.31 -13.55 -8.49
C GLU A 531 27.45 -13.76 -9.75
N ASP A 532 26.19 -13.32 -9.73
CA ASP A 532 25.26 -13.46 -10.87
C ASP A 532 25.44 -12.32 -11.90
N LYS A 533 26.33 -11.35 -11.67
CA LYS A 533 26.44 -10.13 -12.47
C LYS A 533 26.67 -10.40 -13.96
N ASP A 534 27.57 -11.31 -14.30
CA ASP A 534 27.89 -11.63 -15.69
C ASP A 534 26.71 -12.34 -16.39
N GLU A 535 26.05 -13.27 -15.69
CA GLU A 535 24.84 -13.94 -16.18
C GLU A 535 23.71 -12.92 -16.42
N LYS A 536 23.53 -11.97 -15.49
CA LYS A 536 22.53 -10.90 -15.59
C LYS A 536 22.74 -10.05 -16.84
N ILE A 537 23.97 -9.62 -17.09
CA ILE A 537 24.31 -8.79 -18.25
C ILE A 537 24.04 -9.57 -19.54
N ALA A 538 24.62 -10.77 -19.68
CA ALA A 538 24.47 -11.57 -20.88
C ALA A 538 23.00 -11.88 -21.19
N THR A 539 22.24 -12.27 -20.16
CA THR A 539 20.83 -12.63 -20.29
C THR A 539 19.96 -11.42 -20.66
N ALA A 540 20.23 -10.24 -20.09
CA ALA A 540 19.53 -9.01 -20.44
C ALA A 540 19.81 -8.55 -21.88
N GLU A 541 21.05 -8.67 -22.37
CA GLU A 541 21.39 -8.30 -23.74
C GLU A 541 20.72 -9.22 -24.77
N ILE A 542 20.79 -10.54 -24.54
CA ILE A 542 20.12 -11.51 -25.42
C ILE A 542 18.59 -11.26 -25.40
N ALA A 543 18.00 -10.99 -24.23
CA ALA A 543 16.58 -10.65 -24.13
C ALA A 543 16.22 -9.40 -24.96
N ARG A 544 17.04 -8.35 -24.89
CA ARG A 544 16.86 -7.10 -25.64
C ARG A 544 16.93 -7.35 -27.16
N GLU A 545 17.93 -8.08 -27.63
CA GLU A 545 18.11 -8.39 -29.06
C GLU A 545 16.94 -9.20 -29.63
N ILE A 546 16.52 -10.24 -28.91
CA ILE A 546 15.37 -11.06 -29.30
C ILE A 546 14.09 -10.21 -29.29
N ALA A 547 13.88 -9.40 -28.23
CA ALA A 547 12.70 -8.54 -28.11
C ALA A 547 12.58 -7.56 -29.26
N ARG A 548 13.70 -6.95 -29.67
CA ARG A 548 13.77 -6.09 -30.86
C ARG A 548 13.39 -6.85 -32.13
N ALA A 549 13.94 -8.05 -32.33
CA ALA A 549 13.66 -8.86 -33.51
C ALA A 549 12.18 -9.29 -33.63
N VAL A 550 11.50 -9.53 -32.50
CA VAL A 550 10.09 -9.96 -32.46
C VAL A 550 9.10 -8.81 -32.21
N GLY A 551 9.59 -7.57 -32.10
CA GLY A 551 8.78 -6.37 -31.86
C GLY A 551 8.12 -6.30 -30.48
N ASP A 552 8.76 -6.80 -29.42
CA ASP A 552 8.28 -6.70 -28.03
C ASP A 552 8.95 -5.53 -27.29
N ALA A 553 8.45 -4.31 -27.52
CA ALA A 553 9.02 -3.08 -26.98
C ALA A 553 9.06 -3.05 -25.44
N ASN A 554 8.12 -3.69 -24.76
CA ASN A 554 8.10 -3.75 -23.30
C ASN A 554 9.29 -4.57 -22.77
N VAL A 555 9.54 -5.75 -23.36
CA VAL A 555 10.70 -6.57 -22.99
C VAL A 555 12.01 -5.90 -23.40
N GLU A 556 12.06 -5.26 -24.57
CA GLU A 556 13.27 -4.55 -25.04
C GLU A 556 13.67 -3.44 -24.07
N ALA A 557 12.74 -2.55 -23.71
CA ALA A 557 13.00 -1.46 -22.78
C ALA A 557 13.37 -1.97 -21.37
N ASN A 558 12.63 -2.96 -20.84
CA ASN A 558 12.93 -3.54 -19.53
C ASN A 558 14.31 -4.21 -19.48
N SER A 559 14.70 -4.89 -20.55
CA SER A 559 16.00 -5.56 -20.64
C SER A 559 17.13 -4.55 -20.77
N LEU A 560 16.93 -3.46 -21.52
CA LEU A 560 17.88 -2.34 -21.58
C LEU A 560 18.08 -1.71 -20.19
N ILE A 561 17.01 -1.40 -19.46
CA ILE A 561 17.10 -0.88 -18.07
C ILE A 561 17.90 -1.84 -17.18
N THR A 562 17.63 -3.16 -17.26
CA THR A 562 18.35 -4.17 -16.48
C THR A 562 19.84 -4.22 -16.81
N ALA A 563 20.18 -4.19 -18.11
CA ALA A 563 21.57 -4.21 -18.57
C ALA A 563 22.32 -2.93 -18.15
N THR A 564 21.69 -1.76 -18.26
CA THR A 564 22.23 -0.48 -17.79
C THR A 564 22.54 -0.53 -16.30
N TRP A 565 21.60 -0.99 -15.47
CA TRP A 565 21.83 -1.13 -14.03
C TRP A 565 22.93 -2.14 -13.68
N ALA A 566 23.00 -3.26 -14.40
CA ALA A 566 24.03 -4.27 -14.17
C ALA A 566 25.44 -3.77 -14.49
N ARG A 567 25.57 -2.79 -15.39
CA ARG A 567 26.83 -2.13 -15.77
C ARG A 567 27.03 -0.77 -15.11
N TYR A 568 26.10 -0.34 -14.26
CA TYR A 568 26.06 1.04 -13.78
C TYR A 568 27.33 1.41 -13.04
N ARG A 569 27.85 2.60 -13.34
CA ARG A 569 29.08 3.19 -12.82
C ARG A 569 28.82 4.67 -12.62
N PHE A 570 28.86 5.14 -11.38
CA PHE A 570 28.49 6.52 -11.07
C PHE A 570 29.35 7.57 -11.80
N HIS A 571 30.58 7.24 -12.23
CA HIS A 571 31.45 8.12 -13.02
C HIS A 571 31.18 8.10 -14.54
N GLU A 572 30.30 7.22 -15.02
CA GLU A 572 29.86 7.13 -16.43
C GLU A 572 28.38 7.52 -16.57
N VAL A 573 27.87 8.32 -15.62
CA VAL A 573 26.44 8.65 -15.50
C VAL A 573 25.86 9.19 -16.80
N GLU A 574 26.57 10.06 -17.52
CA GLU A 574 26.13 10.64 -18.79
C GLU A 574 25.83 9.58 -19.86
N ALA A 575 26.74 8.64 -20.05
CA ALA A 575 26.58 7.57 -21.03
C ALA A 575 25.40 6.66 -20.66
N GLN A 576 25.20 6.45 -19.36
CA GLN A 576 24.13 5.61 -18.82
C GLN A 576 22.76 6.31 -18.90
N MET A 577 22.71 7.65 -18.83
CA MET A 577 21.48 8.43 -19.05
C MET A 577 20.96 8.30 -20.49
N GLU A 578 21.83 8.22 -21.50
CA GLU A 578 21.39 7.98 -22.88
C GLU A 578 20.70 6.62 -23.01
N ALA A 579 21.17 5.59 -22.30
CA ALA A 579 20.53 4.28 -22.31
C ALA A 579 19.13 4.31 -21.68
N PHE A 580 18.92 5.06 -20.59
CA PHE A 580 17.58 5.28 -20.02
C PHE A 580 16.68 6.09 -20.96
N ALA A 581 17.22 7.10 -21.64
CA ALA A 581 16.49 7.86 -22.66
C ALA A 581 16.08 6.99 -23.87
N GLU A 582 16.95 6.08 -24.34
CA GLU A 582 16.62 5.08 -25.37
C GLU A 582 15.49 4.15 -24.88
N ALA A 583 15.59 3.60 -23.67
CA ALA A 583 14.56 2.74 -23.09
C ALA A 583 13.20 3.47 -22.99
N ARG A 584 13.19 4.75 -22.60
CA ARG A 584 12.00 5.59 -22.54
C ARG A 584 11.39 5.81 -23.93
N ARG A 585 12.21 6.08 -24.95
CA ARG A 585 11.75 6.23 -26.35
C ARG A 585 11.09 4.95 -26.87
N ILE A 586 11.72 3.79 -26.62
CA ILE A 586 11.17 2.48 -27.00
C ILE A 586 9.83 2.24 -26.30
N ALA A 587 9.76 2.51 -25.00
CA ALA A 587 8.55 2.29 -24.21
C ALA A 587 7.40 3.24 -24.61
N ALA A 588 7.70 4.52 -24.83
CA ALA A 588 6.72 5.53 -25.24
C ALA A 588 6.12 5.23 -26.61
N ALA A 589 6.94 4.78 -27.58
CA ALA A 589 6.47 4.46 -28.93
C ALA A 589 5.46 3.29 -28.99
N ALA A 590 5.39 2.47 -27.92
CA ALA A 590 4.57 1.27 -27.86
C ALA A 590 3.52 1.29 -26.74
N ASP A 591 3.33 2.43 -26.07
CA ASP A 591 2.48 2.60 -24.89
C ASP A 591 2.78 1.56 -23.80
N ALA A 592 4.06 1.25 -23.60
CA ALA A 592 4.53 0.27 -22.62
C ALA A 592 4.68 0.91 -21.24
N TYR A 593 3.54 1.22 -20.60
CA TYR A 593 3.49 1.98 -19.35
C TYR A 593 4.34 1.39 -18.22
N ASN A 594 4.42 0.06 -18.10
CA ASN A 594 5.27 -0.61 -17.11
C ASN A 594 6.75 -0.23 -17.28
N ALA A 595 7.22 -0.26 -18.53
CA ALA A 595 8.58 0.14 -18.86
C ALA A 595 8.79 1.64 -18.67
N LEU A 596 7.81 2.49 -18.99
CA LEU A 596 7.88 3.94 -18.75
C LEU A 596 8.02 4.30 -17.26
N MET A 597 7.19 3.69 -16.41
CA MET A 597 7.27 3.88 -14.96
C MET A 597 8.61 3.39 -14.43
N ARG A 598 9.07 2.22 -14.88
CA ARG A 598 10.37 1.67 -14.49
C ARG A 598 11.55 2.53 -14.99
N CYS A 599 11.46 3.15 -16.17
CA CYS A 599 12.47 4.10 -16.66
C CYS A 599 12.58 5.28 -15.70
N SER A 600 11.46 5.94 -15.39
CA SER A 600 11.44 7.10 -14.50
C SER A 600 11.99 6.76 -13.10
N ILE A 601 11.61 5.60 -12.56
CA ILE A 601 12.12 5.10 -11.28
C ILE A 601 13.62 4.84 -11.35
N SER A 602 14.08 4.16 -12.39
CA SER A 602 15.48 3.76 -12.54
C SER A 602 16.40 4.95 -12.76
N GLU A 603 15.97 5.89 -13.60
CA GLU A 603 16.77 7.06 -13.98
C GLU A 603 16.89 8.05 -12.83
N SER A 604 15.79 8.35 -12.13
CA SER A 604 15.84 9.21 -10.93
C SER A 604 16.74 8.62 -9.84
N ASP A 605 16.66 7.30 -9.60
CA ASP A 605 17.50 6.61 -8.61
C ASP A 605 18.99 6.58 -9.01
N ALA A 606 19.27 6.39 -10.30
CA ALA A 606 20.62 6.42 -10.86
C ALA A 606 21.27 7.81 -10.72
N LEU A 607 20.52 8.86 -11.08
CA LEU A 607 20.96 10.25 -10.96
C LEU A 607 21.22 10.65 -9.51
N GLU A 608 20.30 10.30 -8.59
CA GLU A 608 20.47 10.58 -7.16
C GLU A 608 21.73 9.90 -6.62
N GLY A 609 21.94 8.64 -6.98
CA GLY A 609 23.13 7.89 -6.56
C GLY A 609 24.45 8.45 -7.10
N ALA A 610 24.42 9.16 -8.24
CA ALA A 610 25.58 9.84 -8.82
C ALA A 610 25.82 11.25 -8.26
N GLY A 611 24.90 11.78 -7.44
CA GLY A 611 24.98 13.15 -6.91
C GLY A 611 24.29 14.20 -7.77
N TRP A 612 23.54 13.82 -8.80
CA TRP A 612 22.89 14.73 -9.75
C TRP A 612 21.47 15.09 -9.27
N HIS A 613 21.38 15.67 -8.08
CA HIS A 613 20.15 15.77 -7.29
C HIS A 613 19.02 16.58 -7.97
N GLU A 614 19.32 17.74 -8.57
CA GLU A 614 18.31 18.55 -9.26
C GLU A 614 17.67 17.76 -10.42
N ARG A 615 18.51 17.11 -11.24
CA ARG A 615 18.01 16.31 -12.37
C ARG A 615 17.25 15.07 -11.91
N ALA A 616 17.67 14.45 -10.81
CA ALA A 616 16.93 13.35 -10.19
C ALA A 616 15.52 13.79 -9.76
N ALA A 617 15.40 14.96 -9.10
CA ALA A 617 14.13 15.53 -8.69
C ALA A 617 13.23 15.89 -9.90
N GLU A 618 13.80 16.46 -10.97
CA GLU A 618 13.07 16.75 -12.21
C GLU A 618 12.48 15.49 -12.86
N VAL A 619 13.29 14.44 -13.01
CA VAL A 619 12.85 13.15 -13.58
C VAL A 619 11.78 12.50 -12.69
N ALA A 620 11.95 12.51 -11.37
CA ALA A 620 10.97 11.97 -10.45
C ALA A 620 9.64 12.73 -10.53
N ARG A 621 9.67 14.07 -10.60
CA ARG A 621 8.47 14.91 -10.71
C ARG A 621 7.73 14.67 -12.03
N ALA A 622 8.45 14.57 -13.15
CA ALA A 622 7.86 14.21 -14.43
C ALA A 622 7.22 12.81 -14.39
N GLY A 623 7.90 11.83 -13.80
CA GLY A 623 7.37 10.48 -13.62
C GLY A 623 6.10 10.44 -12.76
N ILE A 624 6.00 11.26 -11.72
CA ILE A 624 4.78 11.38 -10.90
C ILE A 624 3.62 11.89 -11.76
N ALA A 625 3.84 12.93 -12.57
CA ALA A 625 2.83 13.46 -13.49
C ALA A 625 2.39 12.41 -14.53
N ASP A 626 3.33 11.68 -15.12
CA ASP A 626 3.05 10.60 -16.07
C ASP A 626 2.25 9.47 -15.39
N SER A 627 2.61 9.09 -14.16
CA SER A 627 1.88 8.06 -13.42
C SER A 627 0.41 8.44 -13.19
N ALA A 628 0.12 9.73 -12.96
CA ALA A 628 -1.25 10.21 -12.85
C ALA A 628 -1.99 10.15 -14.19
N HIS A 629 -1.32 10.51 -15.29
CA HIS A 629 -1.88 10.42 -16.63
C HIS A 629 -2.27 8.97 -17.01
N TYR A 630 -1.49 7.98 -16.58
CA TYR A 630 -1.72 6.56 -16.88
C TYR A 630 -2.60 5.82 -15.86
N GLY A 631 -3.14 6.50 -14.85
CA GLY A 631 -3.94 5.87 -13.80
C GLY A 631 -3.13 4.92 -12.91
N LEU A 632 -1.89 5.31 -12.59
CA LEU A 632 -0.94 4.57 -11.74
C LEU A 632 -0.39 5.45 -10.60
N ALA A 633 -1.07 6.55 -10.27
CA ALA A 633 -0.64 7.51 -9.24
C ALA A 633 -0.43 6.85 -7.87
N ARG A 634 -1.33 5.94 -7.44
CA ARG A 634 -1.28 5.33 -6.10
C ARG A 634 -0.46 4.04 -6.03
N THR A 635 0.07 3.60 -7.17
CA THR A 635 1.03 2.49 -7.26
C THR A 635 2.41 3.05 -7.57
N SER A 636 2.77 3.16 -8.85
CA SER A 636 4.07 3.65 -9.30
C SER A 636 4.33 5.11 -8.91
N GLY A 637 3.30 5.96 -8.88
CA GLY A 637 3.44 7.37 -8.48
C GLY A 637 3.90 7.54 -7.04
N THR A 638 3.32 6.79 -6.09
CA THR A 638 3.77 6.81 -4.68
C THR A 638 5.17 6.25 -4.48
N PHE A 639 5.65 5.38 -5.36
CA PHE A 639 7.07 4.99 -5.35
C PHE A 639 7.93 6.16 -5.82
N LEU A 640 7.56 6.81 -6.93
CA LEU A 640 8.30 7.96 -7.47
C LEU A 640 8.35 9.16 -6.52
N THR A 641 7.37 9.31 -5.61
CA THR A 641 7.46 10.33 -4.54
C THR A 641 8.62 10.09 -3.58
N ILE A 642 9.07 8.84 -3.38
CA ILE A 642 10.30 8.54 -2.62
C ILE A 642 11.50 9.09 -3.39
N ASN A 643 11.56 8.81 -4.70
CA ASN A 643 12.62 9.26 -5.60
C ASN A 643 12.61 10.78 -5.83
N LEU A 644 11.54 11.49 -5.47
CA LEU A 644 11.49 12.95 -5.43
C LEU A 644 11.91 13.47 -4.05
N ALA A 645 11.43 12.86 -2.96
CA ALA A 645 11.73 13.32 -1.61
C ALA A 645 13.22 13.15 -1.26
N GLU A 646 13.88 12.09 -1.71
CA GLU A 646 15.30 11.85 -1.45
C GLU A 646 16.23 12.96 -2.02
N PRO A 647 16.19 13.31 -3.32
CA PRO A 647 17.00 14.43 -3.84
C PRO A 647 16.66 15.77 -3.19
N LEU A 648 15.40 16.02 -2.84
CA LEU A 648 15.03 17.25 -2.10
C LEU A 648 15.68 17.30 -0.71
N VAL A 649 15.83 16.17 -0.04
CA VAL A 649 16.60 16.07 1.21
C VAL A 649 18.07 16.37 0.97
N SER A 650 18.67 15.79 -0.07
CA SER A 650 20.07 16.00 -0.46
C SER A 650 20.35 17.47 -0.80
N LEU A 651 19.45 18.14 -1.52
CA LEU A 651 19.52 19.57 -1.89
C LEU A 651 19.25 20.53 -0.72
N GLY A 652 18.82 20.03 0.45
CA GLY A 652 18.45 20.88 1.57
C GLY A 652 17.07 21.55 1.44
N ARG A 653 16.26 21.18 0.45
CA ARG A 653 14.87 21.65 0.25
C ARG A 653 13.90 20.90 1.17
N TRP A 654 14.19 20.91 2.47
CA TRP A 654 13.52 20.04 3.46
C TRP A 654 12.04 20.32 3.65
N ASP A 655 11.61 21.58 3.57
CA ASP A 655 10.18 21.91 3.70
C ASP A 655 9.39 21.36 2.52
N GLU A 656 9.90 21.52 1.30
CA GLU A 656 9.30 20.91 0.10
C GLU A 656 9.32 19.38 0.17
N ALA A 657 10.41 18.77 0.67
CA ALA A 657 10.48 17.32 0.86
C ALA A 657 9.38 16.84 1.83
N LEU A 658 9.15 17.56 2.94
CA LEU A 658 8.09 17.25 3.90
C LEU A 658 6.70 17.41 3.29
N GLU A 659 6.46 18.46 2.50
CA GLU A 659 5.19 18.63 1.76
C GLU A 659 4.93 17.46 0.81
N VAL A 660 5.94 17.05 0.02
CA VAL A 660 5.84 15.88 -0.87
C VAL A 660 5.57 14.60 -0.09
N ILE A 661 6.26 14.39 1.04
CA ILE A 661 6.06 13.23 1.91
C ILE A 661 4.64 13.22 2.47
N GLU A 662 4.14 14.33 2.98
CA GLU A 662 2.80 14.45 3.57
C GLU A 662 1.72 14.16 2.50
N GLN A 663 1.83 14.77 1.32
CA GLN A 663 0.94 14.51 0.19
C GLN A 663 0.96 13.03 -0.23
N ALA A 664 2.15 12.42 -0.31
CA ALA A 664 2.29 11.02 -0.66
C ALA A 664 1.68 10.09 0.40
N LEU A 665 1.80 10.42 1.69
CA LEU A 665 1.22 9.66 2.79
C LEU A 665 -0.32 9.73 2.79
N ASP A 666 -0.90 10.86 2.36
CA ASP A 666 -2.35 11.01 2.18
C ASP A 666 -2.91 10.09 1.08
N LEU A 667 -2.08 9.73 0.08
CA LEU A 667 -2.41 8.70 -0.90
C LEU A 667 -2.38 7.28 -0.31
N THR A 668 -2.13 7.09 0.99
CA THR A 668 -2.13 5.77 1.67
C THR A 668 -1.25 4.73 0.97
N PRO A 669 0.05 5.00 0.77
CA PRO A 669 0.91 4.14 -0.04
C PRO A 669 1.13 2.78 0.65
N PRO A 670 1.53 1.75 -0.12
CA PRO A 670 1.95 0.45 0.41
C PRO A 670 2.91 0.59 1.58
N ALA A 671 2.81 -0.31 2.56
CA ALA A 671 3.55 -0.19 3.82
C ALA A 671 5.08 0.01 3.63
N PRO A 672 5.78 -0.71 2.71
CA PRO A 672 7.20 -0.47 2.49
C PRO A 672 7.51 0.95 2.00
N TYR A 673 6.65 1.53 1.17
CA TYR A 673 6.84 2.87 0.60
C TYR A 673 6.63 3.93 1.67
N ARG A 674 5.60 3.72 2.51
CA ARG A 674 5.35 4.52 3.71
C ARG A 674 6.56 4.55 4.63
N ALA A 675 7.19 3.39 4.88
CA ALA A 675 8.38 3.30 5.73
C ALA A 675 9.57 4.08 5.16
N SER A 676 9.76 4.07 3.83
CA SER A 676 10.80 4.87 3.16
C SER A 676 10.53 6.38 3.31
N LEU A 677 9.31 6.85 3.02
CA LEU A 677 8.91 8.26 3.16
C LEU A 677 9.07 8.76 4.60
N GLN A 678 8.58 7.99 5.58
CA GLN A 678 8.75 8.30 7.01
C GLN A 678 10.22 8.28 7.44
N GLY A 679 11.03 7.41 6.83
CA GLY A 679 12.47 7.39 7.02
C GLY A 679 13.15 8.69 6.58
N LEU A 680 12.81 9.22 5.41
CA LEU A 680 13.32 10.52 4.95
C LEU A 680 12.89 11.66 5.89
N ALA A 681 11.63 11.67 6.33
CA ALA A 681 11.15 12.63 7.33
C ALA A 681 11.87 12.49 8.69
N THR A 682 12.28 11.27 9.07
CA THR A 682 13.10 11.02 10.26
C THR A 682 14.49 11.66 10.12
N ASP A 683 15.13 11.55 8.95
CA ASP A 683 16.44 12.16 8.69
C ASP A 683 16.37 13.70 8.81
N ILE A 684 15.31 14.33 8.29
CA ILE A 684 15.05 15.78 8.43
C ILE A 684 14.81 16.15 9.91
N ALA A 685 13.94 15.42 10.60
CA ALA A 685 13.62 15.68 12.01
C ALA A 685 14.87 15.59 12.90
N LEU A 686 15.73 14.58 12.69
CA LEU A 686 17.02 14.45 13.36
C LEU A 686 17.93 15.65 13.08
N ALA A 687 18.02 16.09 11.82
CA ALA A 687 18.86 17.23 11.44
C ALA A 687 18.36 18.56 12.02
N ARG A 688 17.03 18.72 12.18
CA ARG A 688 16.39 19.88 12.82
C ARG A 688 16.34 19.83 14.35
N GLY A 689 16.76 18.72 14.97
CA GLY A 689 16.69 18.55 16.43
C GLY A 689 15.30 18.23 16.98
N GLN A 690 14.37 17.79 16.12
CA GLN A 690 13.01 17.39 16.49
C GLN A 690 12.99 15.92 16.93
N PHE A 691 13.69 15.59 18.01
CA PHE A 691 13.99 14.19 18.39
C PHE A 691 12.74 13.36 18.70
N ASP A 692 11.73 13.93 19.37
CA ASP A 692 10.47 13.23 19.65
C ASP A 692 9.73 12.86 18.36
N ARG A 693 9.68 13.79 17.39
CA ARG A 693 9.10 13.54 16.06
C ARG A 693 9.90 12.49 15.30
N ALA A 694 11.23 12.54 15.37
CA ALA A 694 12.10 11.56 14.74
C ALA A 694 11.88 10.15 15.31
N GLU A 695 11.73 10.01 16.63
CA GLU A 695 11.42 8.74 17.29
C GLU A 695 10.07 8.17 16.83
N GLN A 696 9.01 8.98 16.84
CA GLN A 696 7.67 8.56 16.41
C GLN A 696 7.67 8.05 14.96
N LEU A 697 8.34 8.78 14.06
CA LEU A 697 8.45 8.40 12.65
C LEU A 697 9.31 7.14 12.46
N PHE A 698 10.41 7.03 13.20
CA PHE A 698 11.28 5.87 13.17
C PHE A 698 10.55 4.61 13.63
N ASP A 699 9.83 4.68 14.75
CA ASP A 699 9.07 3.55 15.29
C ASP A 699 7.96 3.08 14.35
N ALA A 700 7.26 4.03 13.71
CA ALA A 700 6.28 3.72 12.68
C ALA A 700 6.91 2.94 11.50
N SER A 701 8.06 3.41 11.00
CA SER A 701 8.77 2.74 9.90
C SER A 701 9.35 1.38 10.30
N ARG A 702 9.90 1.26 11.52
CA ARG A 702 10.46 0.01 12.09
C ARG A 702 9.40 -1.07 12.22
N GLY A 703 8.20 -0.71 12.66
CA GLY A 703 7.07 -1.63 12.78
C GLY A 703 6.72 -2.31 11.46
N VAL A 704 6.88 -1.62 10.33
CA VAL A 704 6.72 -2.20 8.99
C VAL A 704 7.89 -3.11 8.64
N LEU A 705 9.13 -2.61 8.78
CA LEU A 705 10.33 -3.33 8.34
C LEU A 705 10.62 -4.60 9.14
N SER A 706 10.12 -4.70 10.38
CA SER A 706 10.26 -5.91 11.21
C SER A 706 9.52 -7.15 10.68
N ARG A 707 8.63 -6.99 9.69
CA ARG A 707 7.72 -8.05 9.21
C ARG A 707 8.15 -8.71 7.91
N GLY A 708 9.32 -8.40 7.36
CA GLY A 708 9.75 -8.93 6.07
C GLY A 708 11.26 -8.83 5.82
N THR A 709 11.70 -9.45 4.72
CA THR A 709 13.07 -9.35 4.21
C THR A 709 13.14 -8.22 3.19
N TYR A 710 13.97 -7.21 3.46
CA TYR A 710 14.11 -6.01 2.62
C TYR A 710 15.53 -5.88 2.06
N ARG A 711 15.68 -5.09 0.99
CA ARG A 711 16.97 -4.82 0.36
C ARG A 711 17.80 -3.82 1.16
N ASP A 712 19.10 -3.77 0.90
CA ASP A 712 20.05 -2.86 1.56
C ASP A 712 19.70 -1.38 1.41
N GLN A 713 19.10 -0.99 0.28
CA GLN A 713 18.56 0.36 0.05
C GLN A 713 17.51 0.80 1.09
N THR A 714 16.88 -0.16 1.78
CA THR A 714 15.91 0.10 2.84
C THR A 714 16.52 -0.16 4.21
N LEU A 715 17.29 -1.24 4.37
CA LEU A 715 17.84 -1.65 5.66
C LEU A 715 18.98 -0.74 6.15
N LEU A 716 19.93 -0.37 5.27
CA LEU A 716 21.12 0.39 5.69
C LEU A 716 20.78 1.83 6.11
N PRO A 717 19.91 2.59 5.40
CA PRO A 717 19.46 3.89 5.88
C PRO A 717 18.72 3.80 7.21
N HIS A 718 17.95 2.73 7.46
CA HIS A 718 17.25 2.54 8.73
C HIS A 718 18.22 2.25 9.88
N LEU A 719 19.26 1.44 9.66
CA LEU A 719 20.33 1.22 10.64
C LEU A 719 21.06 2.54 10.96
N ARG A 720 21.37 3.35 9.95
CA ARG A 720 21.94 4.69 10.15
C ARG A 720 21.06 5.55 11.06
N ARG A 721 19.75 5.60 10.82
CA ARG A 721 18.78 6.36 11.63
C ARG A 721 18.73 5.86 13.07
N LYS A 722 18.76 4.54 13.29
CA LYS A 722 18.82 3.94 14.62
C LYS A 722 20.03 4.44 15.40
N VAL A 723 21.21 4.38 14.80
CA VAL A 723 22.46 4.86 15.43
C VAL A 723 22.38 6.35 15.78
N ARG A 724 21.90 7.19 14.85
CA ARG A 724 21.74 8.64 15.11
C ARG A 724 20.72 8.95 16.20
N LEU A 725 19.64 8.18 16.32
CA LEU A 725 18.64 8.33 17.38
C LEU A 725 19.21 7.96 18.77
N LEU A 726 19.94 6.85 18.85
CA LEU A 726 20.61 6.44 20.09
C LEU A 726 21.64 7.48 20.54
N GLU A 727 22.41 8.02 19.59
CA GLU A 727 23.33 9.14 19.85
C GLU A 727 22.60 10.38 20.36
N ALA A 728 21.49 10.78 19.71
CA ALA A 728 20.68 11.92 20.13
C ALA A 728 20.08 11.79 21.54
N ARG A 729 19.81 10.56 22.00
CA ARG A 729 19.35 10.26 23.38
C ARG A 729 20.47 10.16 24.42
N GLY A 730 21.73 10.19 23.98
CA GLY A 730 22.89 9.98 24.85
C GLY A 730 23.13 8.51 25.20
N GLU A 731 22.49 7.58 24.50
CA GLU A 731 22.66 6.14 24.64
C GLU A 731 23.89 5.65 23.83
N VAL A 732 25.02 6.35 23.97
CA VAL A 732 26.24 6.14 23.16
C VAL A 732 26.76 4.70 23.26
N GLY A 733 26.69 4.09 24.44
CA GLY A 733 27.10 2.70 24.62
C GLY A 733 26.19 1.67 23.91
N GLU A 734 24.93 2.00 23.66
CA GLU A 734 24.06 1.18 22.81
C GLU A 734 24.36 1.43 21.33
N ALA A 735 24.55 2.68 20.93
CA ALA A 735 24.94 3.03 19.57
C ALA A 735 26.26 2.35 19.14
N VAL A 736 27.28 2.33 20.02
CA VAL A 736 28.57 1.66 19.74
C VAL A 736 28.40 0.15 19.60
N ARG A 737 27.58 -0.49 20.44
CA ARG A 737 27.28 -1.93 20.32
C ARG A 737 26.56 -2.27 19.02
N GLU A 738 25.58 -1.47 18.64
CA GLU A 738 24.87 -1.60 17.36
C GLU A 738 25.82 -1.49 16.16
N VAL A 739 26.78 -0.56 16.22
CA VAL A 739 27.83 -0.45 15.18
C VAL A 739 28.74 -1.69 15.19
N ALA A 740 29.18 -2.14 16.36
CA ALA A 740 30.06 -3.31 16.48
C ALA A 740 29.40 -4.59 15.94
N GLU A 741 28.12 -4.79 16.25
CA GLU A 741 27.30 -5.91 15.73
C GLU A 741 27.12 -5.80 14.22
N ALA A 742 26.77 -4.63 13.70
CA ALA A 742 26.62 -4.41 12.27
C ALA A 742 27.91 -4.70 11.48
N LEU A 743 29.08 -4.29 12.00
CA LEU A 743 30.38 -4.56 11.38
C LEU A 743 30.79 -6.04 11.46
N ALA A 744 30.24 -6.81 12.39
CA ALA A 744 30.58 -8.22 12.58
C ALA A 744 29.65 -9.16 11.78
N GLU A 745 28.35 -8.84 11.72
CA GLU A 745 27.33 -9.78 11.27
C GLU A 745 26.76 -9.48 9.87
N ARG A 746 26.98 -8.27 9.33
CA ARG A 746 26.42 -7.86 8.03
C ARG A 746 27.46 -7.80 6.94
N ASP A 747 27.07 -8.24 5.74
CA ASP A 747 27.83 -7.93 4.53
C ASP A 747 27.54 -6.49 4.10
N LEU A 748 28.47 -5.59 4.41
CA LEU A 748 28.37 -4.16 4.10
C LEU A 748 29.07 -3.80 2.77
N VAL A 749 29.33 -4.74 1.87
CA VAL A 749 30.05 -4.44 0.61
C VAL A 749 29.11 -4.39 -0.61
N SER A 750 27.86 -4.79 -0.46
CA SER A 750 26.87 -4.94 -1.53
C SER A 750 26.37 -3.62 -2.15
N SER A 751 26.41 -2.50 -1.42
CA SER A 751 25.80 -1.24 -1.88
C SER A 751 26.58 0.03 -1.50
N PRO A 752 27.61 0.41 -2.29
CA PRO A 752 28.49 1.54 -1.98
C PRO A 752 27.78 2.86 -1.67
N ARG A 753 26.70 3.19 -2.41
CA ARG A 753 25.90 4.42 -2.20
C ARG A 753 25.41 4.57 -0.77
N TYR A 754 24.83 3.52 -0.19
CA TYR A 754 24.26 3.59 1.16
C TYR A 754 25.29 3.27 2.24
N VAL A 755 26.26 2.41 1.94
CA VAL A 755 27.26 2.01 2.93
C VAL A 755 28.21 3.16 3.25
N TRP A 756 28.67 3.95 2.26
CA TRP A 756 29.55 5.09 2.56
C TRP A 756 28.92 6.07 3.56
N GLN A 757 27.62 6.35 3.43
CA GLN A 757 26.88 7.21 4.37
C GLN A 757 26.78 6.58 5.77
N LEU A 758 26.65 5.25 5.84
CA LEU A 758 26.67 4.49 7.09
C LEU A 758 28.05 4.56 7.75
N LEU A 759 29.12 4.34 6.98
CA LEU A 759 30.49 4.38 7.46
C LEU A 759 30.88 5.76 8.00
N VAL A 760 30.46 6.85 7.36
CA VAL A 760 30.67 8.22 7.88
C VAL A 760 29.94 8.42 9.21
N THR A 761 28.71 7.90 9.35
CA THR A 761 27.96 7.95 10.62
C THR A 761 28.67 7.15 11.72
N PHE A 762 29.15 5.95 11.39
CA PHE A 762 29.88 5.09 12.32
C PHE A 762 31.22 5.70 12.71
N ALA A 763 31.96 6.27 11.76
CA ALA A 763 33.22 6.95 12.00
C ALA A 763 33.03 8.11 12.97
N HIS A 764 32.00 8.94 12.75
CA HIS A 764 31.68 10.06 13.63
C HIS A 764 31.39 9.62 15.07
N LEU A 765 30.52 8.62 15.25
CA LEU A 765 30.19 8.08 16.58
C LEU A 765 31.43 7.49 17.26
N LEU A 766 32.19 6.64 16.56
CA LEU A 766 33.29 5.89 17.14
C LEU A 766 34.47 6.79 17.50
N THR A 767 34.78 7.82 16.71
CA THR A 767 35.86 8.76 17.03
C THR A 767 35.50 9.65 18.21
N SER A 768 34.26 10.14 18.27
CA SER A 768 33.73 10.90 19.41
C SER A 768 33.76 10.06 20.69
N ALA A 769 33.23 8.83 20.65
CA ALA A 769 33.20 7.92 21.80
C ALA A 769 34.61 7.51 22.28
N ALA A 770 35.57 7.33 21.36
CA ALA A 770 36.95 6.97 21.71
C ALA A 770 37.74 8.14 22.32
N ALA A 771 37.49 9.39 21.91
CA ALA A 771 38.17 10.57 22.44
C ALA A 771 37.88 10.81 23.94
N GLY A 772 36.72 10.37 24.43
CA GLY A 772 36.34 10.43 25.86
C GLY A 772 37.21 9.59 26.82
N ALA A 773 38.09 8.71 26.32
CA ALA A 773 38.97 7.86 27.14
C ALA A 773 40.11 8.62 27.87
N GLY A 774 40.40 9.87 27.50
CA GLY A 774 41.56 10.62 27.99
C GLY A 774 41.56 10.99 29.48
N GLY A 775 40.50 10.69 30.24
CA GLY A 775 40.30 11.18 31.61
C GLY A 775 39.73 10.18 32.61
N GLY A 776 40.43 9.09 32.90
CA GLY A 776 40.22 8.34 34.15
C GLY A 776 40.37 6.82 34.06
N ARG A 777 41.11 6.24 35.02
CA ARG A 777 41.25 4.78 35.21
C ARG A 777 39.89 4.11 35.40
N ALA A 778 39.55 3.15 34.54
CA ALA A 778 38.33 2.35 34.63
C ALA A 778 38.45 1.21 35.66
N ALA A 779 37.32 0.82 36.25
CA ALA A 779 37.18 -0.36 37.10
C ALA A 779 37.10 -1.66 36.25
N PRO A 780 37.49 -2.84 36.78
CA PRO A 780 37.61 -4.06 35.98
C PRO A 780 36.24 -4.74 35.74
N GLY A 781 35.92 -5.09 34.49
CA GLY A 781 34.88 -6.11 34.18
C GLY A 781 33.85 -5.81 33.09
N ARG A 782 33.85 -4.62 32.47
CA ARG A 782 33.14 -4.30 31.22
C ARG A 782 34.08 -3.40 30.42
N ALA A 783 34.33 -3.69 29.15
CA ALA A 783 35.10 -2.75 28.32
C ALA A 783 34.43 -1.39 28.42
N SER A 784 35.19 -0.34 28.70
CA SER A 784 34.60 1.01 28.69
C SER A 784 34.05 1.29 27.29
N VAL A 785 32.97 2.07 27.15
CA VAL A 785 32.38 2.42 25.85
C VAL A 785 33.46 2.93 24.87
N ALA A 786 34.46 3.63 25.39
CA ALA A 786 35.60 4.12 24.61
C ALA A 786 36.56 3.00 24.15
N GLU A 787 36.79 1.96 24.95
CA GLU A 787 37.58 0.77 24.54
C GLU A 787 36.86 -0.02 23.45
N GLU A 788 35.54 -0.20 23.58
CA GLU A 788 34.73 -0.89 22.57
C GLU A 788 34.67 -0.08 21.26
N ALA A 789 34.56 1.25 21.37
CA ALA A 789 34.62 2.14 20.22
C ALA A 789 35.99 2.05 19.53
N ALA A 790 37.09 2.14 20.29
CA ALA A 790 38.45 2.02 19.77
C ALA A 790 38.70 0.64 19.10
N ALA A 791 38.17 -0.44 19.67
CA ALA A 791 38.28 -1.79 19.11
C ALA A 791 37.50 -1.97 17.78
N SER A 792 36.47 -1.14 17.55
CA SER A 792 35.65 -1.17 16.34
C SER A 792 36.25 -0.40 15.16
N LEU A 793 37.12 0.59 15.42
CA LEU A 793 37.75 1.43 14.39
C LEU A 793 38.57 0.65 13.34
N PRO A 794 39.40 -0.36 13.69
CA PRO A 794 40.11 -1.16 12.69
C PRO A 794 39.16 -1.95 11.78
N ARG A 795 38.05 -2.46 12.33
CA ARG A 795 37.03 -3.18 11.55
C ARG A 795 36.34 -2.24 10.57
N LEU A 796 36.00 -1.03 11.02
CA LEU A 796 35.41 0.01 10.17
C LEU A 796 36.31 0.34 8.97
N ARG A 797 37.62 0.54 9.20
CA ARG A 797 38.61 0.75 8.12
C ARG A 797 38.70 -0.45 7.18
N ALA A 798 38.68 -1.67 7.72
CA ALA A 798 38.75 -2.89 6.91
C ALA A 798 37.52 -3.03 5.98
N VAL A 799 36.33 -2.65 6.45
CA VAL A 799 35.13 -2.58 5.60
C VAL A 799 35.31 -1.51 4.52
N ALA A 800 35.70 -0.28 4.88
CA ALA A 800 35.87 0.82 3.95
C ALA A 800 36.82 0.50 2.77
N ARG A 801 37.94 -0.21 3.02
CA ARG A 801 38.89 -0.65 1.97
C ARG A 801 38.28 -1.57 0.91
N ARG A 802 37.17 -2.25 1.24
CA ARG A 802 36.50 -3.18 0.32
C ARG A 802 35.42 -2.50 -0.52
N ILE A 803 35.10 -1.24 -0.23
CA ILE A 803 34.03 -0.51 -0.91
C ILE A 803 34.62 0.37 -1.99
N GLY A 804 34.09 0.26 -3.21
CA GLY A 804 34.47 1.14 -4.30
C GLY A 804 34.00 2.58 -4.07
N THR A 805 34.83 3.54 -4.49
CA THR A 805 34.47 4.95 -4.66
C THR A 805 34.34 5.26 -6.14
N GLU A 806 33.26 4.77 -6.72
CA GLU A 806 32.89 5.14 -8.08
C GLU A 806 31.97 6.36 -7.96
N GLY A 807 32.34 7.52 -8.51
CA GLY A 807 31.51 8.74 -8.54
C GLY A 807 31.85 9.82 -7.50
N GLU A 808 31.39 11.05 -7.77
CA GLU A 808 31.66 12.24 -6.95
C GLU A 808 31.04 12.16 -5.56
N LEU A 809 29.80 11.65 -5.45
CA LEU A 809 29.10 11.48 -4.18
C LEU A 809 29.82 10.49 -3.25
N GLN A 810 30.24 9.35 -3.78
CA GLN A 810 30.96 8.32 -3.02
C GLN A 810 32.34 8.83 -2.60
N GLU A 811 32.99 9.62 -3.46
CA GLU A 811 34.26 10.27 -3.15
C GLU A 811 34.13 11.31 -2.03
N ALA A 812 33.10 12.16 -2.06
CA ALA A 812 32.83 13.12 -0.98
C ALA A 812 32.62 12.42 0.38
N GLN A 813 31.92 11.28 0.39
CA GLN A 813 31.76 10.46 1.59
C GLN A 813 33.09 9.84 2.05
N ARG A 814 33.90 9.30 1.13
CA ARG A 814 35.23 8.74 1.48
C ARG A 814 36.16 9.80 2.04
N LEU A 815 36.23 10.99 1.42
CA LEU A 815 37.02 12.12 1.91
C LEU A 815 36.57 12.53 3.33
N THR A 816 35.26 12.60 3.56
CA THR A 816 34.70 12.88 4.90
C THR A 816 35.08 11.79 5.91
N PHE A 817 34.99 10.52 5.51
CA PHE A 817 35.37 9.37 6.35
C PHE A 817 36.85 9.41 6.73
N GLU A 818 37.74 9.72 5.80
CA GLU A 818 39.17 9.85 6.05
C GLU A 818 39.49 11.03 6.96
N ALA A 819 38.85 12.18 6.72
CA ALA A 819 39.01 13.37 7.56
C ALA A 819 38.61 13.10 9.02
N LEU A 820 37.55 12.29 9.25
CA LEU A 820 37.12 11.86 10.57
C LEU A 820 38.13 10.92 11.27
N LEU A 821 38.63 9.90 10.55
CA LEU A 821 39.47 8.86 11.15
C LEU A 821 40.96 9.23 11.28
N GLY A 822 41.43 10.22 10.52
CA GLY A 822 42.84 10.57 10.44
C GLY A 822 43.66 9.64 9.52
N PRO A 823 44.95 9.97 9.31
CA PRO A 823 45.81 9.25 8.38
C PRO A 823 45.89 7.77 8.76
N GLU A 824 46.05 6.91 7.75
CA GLU A 824 46.15 5.48 7.97
C GLU A 824 47.48 5.13 8.65
N PRO A 825 47.48 4.34 9.74
CA PRO A 825 48.71 3.83 10.30
C PRO A 825 49.39 2.91 9.27
N PRO A 826 50.73 2.96 9.14
CA PRO A 826 51.44 2.12 8.19
C PRO A 826 51.13 0.63 8.43
N ALA A 827 51.02 -0.14 7.33
CA ALA A 827 50.72 -1.56 7.42
C ALA A 827 51.78 -2.28 8.27
N ALA A 828 51.34 -3.16 9.17
CA ALA A 828 52.23 -3.97 10.00
C ALA A 828 53.14 -4.82 9.08
N GLY A 829 54.41 -4.45 8.96
CA GLY A 829 55.40 -5.10 8.09
C GLY A 829 55.98 -4.25 6.96
N ALA A 830 55.56 -2.99 6.78
CA ALA A 830 56.25 -2.04 5.90
C ALA A 830 57.51 -1.49 6.59
N ASP A 831 58.64 -1.47 5.87
CA ASP A 831 59.98 -1.15 6.37
C ASP A 831 60.05 0.05 7.33
N ALA A 832 60.68 -0.16 8.48
CA ALA A 832 60.98 0.86 9.50
C ALA A 832 62.04 1.90 9.06
N LEU A 833 62.27 2.05 7.75
CA LEU A 833 63.26 2.94 7.14
C LEU A 833 62.64 4.13 6.39
N ALA A 834 61.32 4.19 6.23
CA ALA A 834 60.64 5.45 5.92
C ALA A 834 60.63 6.29 7.20
N GLY A 835 61.14 7.52 7.16
CA GLY A 835 61.09 8.45 8.29
C GLY A 835 59.66 8.67 8.82
N PRO A 836 59.48 9.38 9.95
CA PRO A 836 58.17 9.57 10.57
C PRO A 836 57.15 10.06 9.54
N GLY A 837 56.09 9.27 9.34
CA GLY A 837 54.98 9.67 8.49
C GLY A 837 54.18 10.81 9.15
N PRO A 838 53.19 11.40 8.48
CA PRO A 838 52.31 12.40 9.08
C PRO A 838 51.54 11.91 10.33
N ALA A 839 51.63 10.62 10.68
CA ALA A 839 51.10 10.05 11.91
C ALA A 839 51.96 10.36 13.15
N ASP A 840 53.27 10.59 12.98
CA ASP A 840 54.25 10.68 14.07
C ASP A 840 54.70 12.11 14.40
N ASP A 841 54.42 13.08 13.50
CA ASP A 841 54.68 14.51 13.68
C ASP A 841 53.38 15.30 13.85
N VAL A 842 53.25 16.03 14.96
CA VAL A 842 52.06 16.81 15.35
C VAL A 842 51.74 17.91 14.35
N GLU A 843 52.75 18.62 13.85
CA GLU A 843 52.55 19.73 12.90
C GLU A 843 52.15 19.20 11.52
N ALA A 844 52.81 18.12 11.08
CA ALA A 844 52.44 17.42 9.85
C ALA A 844 51.01 16.84 9.92
N ARG A 845 50.60 16.32 11.08
CA ARG A 845 49.24 15.78 11.31
C ARG A 845 48.18 16.86 11.27
N ALA A 846 48.44 18.02 11.90
CA ALA A 846 47.54 19.17 11.85
C ALA A 846 47.38 19.69 10.41
N GLY A 847 48.49 19.84 9.67
CA GLY A 847 48.48 20.23 8.27
C GLY A 847 47.75 19.23 7.35
N TRP A 848 47.90 17.93 7.59
CA TRP A 848 47.15 16.90 6.87
C TRP A 848 45.64 17.01 7.13
N ARG A 849 45.23 17.19 8.40
CA ARG A 849 43.81 17.31 8.79
C ARG A 849 43.14 18.51 8.13
N VAL A 850 43.82 19.66 8.07
CA VAL A 850 43.32 20.85 7.36
C VAL A 850 43.02 20.51 5.89
N LYS A 851 43.98 19.90 5.19
CA LYS A 851 43.81 19.52 3.77
C LYS A 851 42.71 18.47 3.57
N ALA A 852 42.61 17.48 4.46
CA ALA A 852 41.60 16.43 4.36
C ALA A 852 40.17 16.99 4.51
N TRP A 853 39.95 17.87 5.50
CA TRP A 853 38.65 18.53 5.67
C TRP A 853 38.35 19.57 4.60
N GLU A 854 39.36 20.25 4.07
CA GLU A 854 39.19 21.16 2.93
C GLU A 854 38.76 20.41 1.66
N ALA A 855 39.38 19.27 1.36
CA ALA A 855 38.98 18.40 0.25
C ALA A 855 37.55 17.87 0.44
N ALA A 856 37.21 17.42 1.66
CA ALA A 856 35.84 16.98 1.96
C ALA A 856 34.82 18.11 1.80
N ALA A 857 35.10 19.31 2.31
CA ALA A 857 34.22 20.47 2.17
C ALA A 857 34.05 20.88 0.70
N GLY A 858 35.13 20.93 -0.08
CA GLY A 858 35.09 21.24 -1.51
C GLY A 858 34.21 20.25 -2.28
N ALA A 859 34.36 18.95 -2.01
CA ALA A 859 33.53 17.93 -2.67
C ALA A 859 32.03 18.09 -2.36
N TRP A 860 31.66 18.50 -1.15
CA TRP A 860 30.25 18.77 -0.81
C TRP A 860 29.70 20.05 -1.44
N VAL A 861 30.54 21.06 -1.65
CA VAL A 861 30.18 22.28 -2.39
C VAL A 861 29.87 21.94 -3.85
N ASP A 862 30.73 21.15 -4.50
CA ASP A 862 30.56 20.75 -5.90
C ASP A 862 29.28 19.93 -6.12
N LEU A 863 28.90 19.09 -5.15
CA LEU A 863 27.66 18.31 -5.15
C LEU A 863 26.41 19.13 -4.78
N GLY A 864 26.56 20.35 -4.26
CA GLY A 864 25.44 21.18 -3.82
C GLY A 864 24.63 20.58 -2.66
N GLN A 865 25.28 19.85 -1.73
CA GLN A 865 24.62 19.31 -0.55
C GLN A 865 24.89 20.16 0.71
N PRO A 866 24.01 21.09 1.09
CA PRO A 866 24.31 22.12 2.09
C PRO A 866 24.51 21.57 3.51
N TYR A 867 23.83 20.48 3.88
CA TYR A 867 23.96 19.92 5.23
C TYR A 867 25.29 19.18 5.45
N PRO A 868 25.72 18.26 4.57
CA PRO A 868 27.08 17.73 4.58
C PRO A 868 28.17 18.80 4.42
N GLU A 869 27.98 19.80 3.55
CA GLU A 869 28.89 20.95 3.41
C GLU A 869 29.10 21.63 4.76
N ALA A 870 28.02 22.01 5.45
CA ALA A 870 28.10 22.66 6.76
C ALA A 870 28.82 21.80 7.81
N ARG A 871 28.60 20.48 7.81
CA ARG A 871 29.31 19.55 8.72
C ARG A 871 30.80 19.44 8.38
N ALA A 872 31.16 19.38 7.10
CA ALA A 872 32.55 19.32 6.68
C ALA A 872 33.29 20.64 6.96
N LEU A 873 32.61 21.78 6.79
CA LEU A 873 33.13 23.10 7.17
C LEU A 873 33.34 23.23 8.68
N LEU A 874 32.47 22.65 9.51
CA LEU A 874 32.71 22.58 10.96
C LEU A 874 34.00 21.79 11.28
N GLY A 875 34.19 20.62 10.66
CA GLY A 875 35.44 19.84 10.80
C GLY A 875 36.67 20.59 10.29
N SER A 876 36.54 21.30 9.16
CA SER A 876 37.57 22.17 8.59
C SER A 876 37.95 23.30 9.55
N ALA A 877 36.97 23.98 10.14
CA ALA A 877 37.21 25.03 11.13
C ALA A 877 37.93 24.49 12.38
N GLN A 878 37.53 23.33 12.89
CA GLN A 878 38.21 22.69 14.02
C GLN A 878 39.66 22.34 13.70
N ALA A 879 39.94 21.82 12.49
CA ALA A 879 41.29 21.53 12.05
C ALA A 879 42.16 22.79 11.89
N LEU A 880 41.59 23.86 11.32
CA LEU A 880 42.26 25.17 11.19
C LEU A 880 42.57 25.79 12.57
N LEU A 881 41.65 25.66 13.53
CA LEU A 881 41.88 26.11 14.90
C LEU A 881 43.01 25.35 15.58
N ALA A 882 43.09 24.03 15.39
CA ALA A 882 44.19 23.21 15.88
C ALA A 882 45.54 23.60 15.23
N ALA A 883 45.51 23.97 13.94
CA ALA A 883 46.68 24.48 13.21
C ALA A 883 47.01 25.97 13.50
N GLY A 884 46.19 26.66 14.29
CA GLY A 884 46.39 28.07 14.68
C GLY A 884 45.85 29.13 13.71
N ASP A 885 45.20 28.73 12.61
CA ASP A 885 44.61 29.67 11.63
C ASP A 885 43.18 30.07 12.02
N ARG A 886 43.09 31.09 12.87
CA ARG A 886 41.81 31.60 13.40
C ARG A 886 40.99 32.35 12.37
N GLN A 887 41.63 33.01 11.41
CA GLN A 887 40.94 33.85 10.43
C GLN A 887 40.17 32.97 9.45
N GLU A 888 40.83 31.96 8.89
CA GLU A 888 40.19 31.03 7.96
C GLU A 888 39.15 30.18 8.70
N ALA A 889 39.43 29.75 9.93
CA ALA A 889 38.44 29.04 10.75
C ALA A 889 37.16 29.85 10.97
N ALA A 890 37.26 31.16 11.22
CA ALA A 890 36.10 32.04 11.37
C ALA A 890 35.26 32.11 10.08
N ALA A 891 35.91 32.19 8.91
CA ALA A 891 35.23 32.20 7.62
C ALA A 891 34.46 30.89 7.38
N ARG A 892 35.08 29.72 7.66
CA ARG A 892 34.43 28.41 7.54
C ARG A 892 33.22 28.29 8.49
N LEU A 893 33.34 28.76 9.73
CA LEU A 893 32.25 28.73 10.71
C LEU A 893 31.06 29.61 10.30
N GLU A 894 31.29 30.82 9.80
CA GLU A 894 30.17 31.67 9.37
C GLU A 894 29.44 31.08 8.16
N ARG A 895 30.16 30.55 7.15
CA ARG A 895 29.53 29.83 6.03
C ARG A 895 28.73 28.62 6.51
N ALA A 896 29.29 27.79 7.39
CA ALA A 896 28.57 26.64 7.94
C ALA A 896 27.31 27.07 8.72
N ARG A 897 27.37 28.21 9.42
CA ARG A 897 26.25 28.76 10.17
C ARG A 897 25.15 29.30 9.27
N GLU A 898 25.49 29.97 8.18
CA GLU A 898 24.53 30.41 7.15
C GLU A 898 23.74 29.21 6.58
N LEU A 899 24.45 28.14 6.20
CA LEU A 899 23.84 26.91 5.69
C LEU A 899 22.94 26.24 6.74
N ALA A 900 23.47 26.03 7.96
CA ALA A 900 22.72 25.39 9.03
C ALA A 900 21.49 26.21 9.45
N ALA A 901 21.57 27.55 9.41
CA ALA A 901 20.44 28.43 9.68
C ALA A 901 19.38 28.35 8.59
N GLY A 902 19.77 28.34 7.32
CA GLY A 902 18.83 28.18 6.19
C GLY A 902 18.05 26.86 6.24
N LEU A 903 18.67 25.80 6.75
CA LEU A 903 18.06 24.48 6.89
C LEU A 903 17.21 24.33 8.17
N GLY A 904 17.38 25.23 9.15
CA GLY A 904 16.84 25.06 10.50
C GLY A 904 17.52 23.91 11.28
N ALA A 905 18.79 23.63 10.98
CA ALA A 905 19.56 22.55 11.59
C ALA A 905 20.06 22.92 13.00
N ALA A 906 19.13 23.05 13.96
CA ALA A 906 19.41 23.54 15.31
C ALA A 906 20.57 22.81 16.02
N PRO A 907 20.67 21.46 16.01
CA PRO A 907 21.81 20.76 16.62
C PRO A 907 23.17 21.18 16.03
N LEU A 908 23.25 21.41 14.71
CA LEU A 908 24.49 21.82 14.06
C LEU A 908 24.83 23.29 14.38
N LEU A 909 23.82 24.16 14.45
CA LEU A 909 24.01 25.55 14.90
C LEU A 909 24.58 25.62 16.33
N GLU A 910 24.05 24.80 17.24
CA GLU A 910 24.56 24.72 18.60
C GLU A 910 26.02 24.26 18.64
N GLN A 911 26.40 23.25 17.84
CA GLN A 911 27.79 22.79 17.71
C GLN A 911 28.71 23.91 17.21
N LEU A 912 28.30 24.62 16.15
CA LEU A 912 29.05 25.75 15.58
C LEU A 912 29.25 26.87 16.61
N ASP A 913 28.20 27.21 17.37
CA ASP A 913 28.27 28.22 18.43
C ASP A 913 29.20 27.81 19.57
N VAL A 914 29.21 26.53 19.96
CA VAL A 914 30.13 26.00 20.96
C VAL A 914 31.59 26.17 20.52
N VAL A 915 31.91 25.79 19.28
CA VAL A 915 33.28 25.93 18.73
C VAL A 915 33.68 27.41 18.65
N ARG A 916 32.78 28.27 18.16
CA ARG A 916 33.02 29.71 18.04
C ARG A 916 33.29 30.38 19.40
N ARG A 917 32.52 30.04 20.44
CA ARG A 917 32.73 30.54 21.81
C ARG A 917 34.05 30.05 22.40
N ARG A 918 34.40 28.77 22.21
CA ARG A 918 35.69 28.20 22.67
C ARG A 918 36.88 28.87 22.01
N ALA A 919 36.78 29.15 20.72
CA ALA A 919 37.83 29.80 19.95
C ALA A 919 37.89 31.33 20.14
N ARG A 920 36.94 31.91 20.89
CA ARG A 920 36.78 33.37 21.10
C ARG A 920 36.68 34.16 19.78
N LEU A 921 36.02 33.58 18.78
CA LEU A 921 35.82 34.23 17.49
C LEU A 921 34.47 34.99 17.52
N GLY A 922 34.52 36.31 17.70
CA GLY A 922 33.34 37.16 17.70
C GLY A 922 33.72 38.65 17.65
N GLY A 923 33.27 39.35 16.62
CA GLY A 923 33.43 40.80 16.47
C GLY A 923 32.15 41.53 16.89
N GLY A 924 32.20 42.30 17.99
CA GLY A 924 31.10 43.15 18.43
C GLY A 924 31.30 43.81 19.80
N THR A 925 31.79 45.05 19.79
CA THR A 925 31.82 46.09 20.85
C THR A 925 32.44 45.79 22.23
N ALA A 926 33.43 46.62 22.57
CA ALA A 926 34.24 46.59 23.79
C ALA A 926 33.51 46.99 25.09
N ASP A 927 32.24 46.61 25.31
CA ASP A 927 31.50 47.05 26.51
C ASP A 927 30.46 46.04 27.06
N GLU A 928 30.63 44.72 26.82
CA GLU A 928 29.95 43.71 27.62
C GLU A 928 30.89 43.23 28.76
N PRO A 929 30.43 43.21 30.02
CA PRO A 929 31.26 42.75 31.13
C PRO A 929 31.61 41.29 30.91
N ALA A 930 32.90 40.98 30.97
CA ALA A 930 33.46 39.63 30.91
C ALA A 930 32.79 38.74 31.98
N GLY A 931 31.73 38.05 31.61
CA GLY A 931 31.16 36.97 32.41
C GLY A 931 32.09 35.78 32.30
N ASP A 932 32.56 35.27 33.44
CA ASP A 932 33.42 34.09 33.65
C ASP A 932 32.79 32.75 33.17
N GLY A 933 31.81 32.81 32.26
CA GLY A 933 31.02 31.68 31.80
C GLY A 933 31.76 30.83 30.77
N GLN A 934 32.01 29.57 31.11
CA GLN A 934 32.40 28.53 30.15
C GLN A 934 31.23 28.20 29.20
N PRO A 935 31.39 27.34 28.16
CA PRO A 935 30.33 27.06 27.17
C PRO A 935 28.97 26.78 27.81
N LEU A 936 27.89 27.30 27.20
CA LEU A 936 26.50 27.13 27.63
C LEU A 936 26.13 27.81 28.97
N GLY A 937 26.93 28.78 29.45
CA GLY A 937 26.66 29.48 30.72
C GLY A 937 26.93 28.61 31.96
N LEU A 938 27.62 27.49 31.76
CA LEU A 938 28.09 26.60 32.84
C LEU A 938 29.31 27.23 33.52
N THR A 939 29.40 27.05 34.84
CA THR A 939 30.62 27.37 35.59
C THR A 939 31.68 26.29 35.35
N ALA A 940 32.96 26.60 35.60
CA ALA A 940 34.05 25.62 35.50
C ALA A 940 33.76 24.33 36.28
N ARG A 941 33.16 24.48 37.47
CA ARG A 941 32.83 23.33 38.32
C ARG A 941 31.64 22.52 37.81
N GLU A 942 30.65 23.17 37.22
CA GLU A 942 29.53 22.48 36.57
C GLU A 942 29.99 21.75 35.31
N LEU A 943 30.99 22.27 34.58
CA LEU A 943 31.57 21.60 33.42
C LEU A 943 32.32 20.32 33.81
N GLU A 944 33.08 20.33 34.90
CA GLU A 944 33.73 19.14 35.47
C GLU A 944 32.69 18.10 35.91
N VAL A 945 31.61 18.50 36.58
CA VAL A 945 30.53 17.59 36.97
C VAL A 945 29.81 17.04 35.73
N LEU A 946 29.56 17.86 34.71
CA LEU A 946 28.94 17.43 33.46
C LEU A 946 29.81 16.39 32.73
N ARG A 947 31.14 16.56 32.70
CA ARG A 947 32.09 15.58 32.13
C ARG A 947 31.94 14.21 32.79
N GLU A 948 31.84 14.19 34.12
CA GLU A 948 31.67 12.94 34.86
C GLU A 948 30.27 12.33 34.69
N VAL A 949 29.23 13.15 34.52
CA VAL A 949 27.87 12.70 34.16
C VAL A 949 27.88 12.05 32.78
N THR A 950 28.59 12.64 31.81
CA THR A 950 28.79 12.11 30.45
C THR A 950 29.54 10.77 30.44
N ASN A 951 30.44 10.56 31.41
CA ASN A 951 31.13 9.28 31.66
C ASN A 951 30.26 8.21 32.37
N GLY A 952 28.97 8.49 32.62
CA GLY A 952 28.03 7.54 33.20
C GLY A 952 28.13 7.35 34.73
N ARG A 953 28.89 8.21 35.44
CA ARG A 953 29.15 8.03 36.88
C ARG A 953 27.99 8.51 37.76
N SER A 954 27.66 7.76 38.80
CA SER A 954 26.66 8.13 39.81
C SER A 954 27.12 9.33 40.65
N ASN A 955 26.18 10.03 41.30
CA ASN A 955 26.54 11.19 42.13
C ASN A 955 27.55 10.86 43.25
N ARG A 956 27.58 9.60 43.71
CA ARG A 956 28.56 9.12 44.68
C ARG A 956 29.95 8.99 44.07
N GLU A 957 30.05 8.39 42.89
CA GLU A 957 31.32 8.22 42.17
C GLU A 957 31.90 9.57 41.72
N ILE A 958 31.04 10.51 41.29
CA ILE A 958 31.45 11.89 40.96
C ILE A 958 31.98 12.61 42.21
N ALA A 959 31.30 12.46 43.35
CA ALA A 959 31.70 13.06 44.61
C ALA A 959 33.07 12.55 45.09
N GLU A 960 33.31 11.24 44.95
CA GLU A 960 34.59 10.60 45.24
C GLU A 960 35.70 11.06 44.26
N THR A 961 35.38 11.17 42.97
CA THR A 961 36.33 11.60 41.93
C THR A 961 36.75 13.06 42.06
N LEU A 962 35.77 13.95 42.27
CA LEU A 962 35.99 15.40 42.33
C LEU A 962 36.27 15.91 43.75
N VAL A 963 36.36 15.00 44.73
CA VAL A 963 36.62 15.28 46.16
C VAL A 963 35.65 16.35 46.71
N ILE A 964 34.35 16.13 46.52
CA ILE A 964 33.25 16.99 47.02
C ILE A 964 32.11 16.16 47.61
N SER A 965 31.15 16.78 48.31
CA SER A 965 30.02 16.05 48.88
C SER A 965 29.01 15.61 47.81
N VAL A 966 28.36 14.45 48.00
CA VAL A 966 27.27 13.96 47.13
C VAL A 966 26.14 14.98 47.00
N LYS A 967 25.86 15.75 48.07
CA LYS A 967 24.88 16.84 48.05
C LYS A 967 25.30 17.97 47.11
N THR A 968 26.58 18.33 47.11
CA THR A 968 27.16 19.34 46.21
C THR A 968 27.06 18.89 44.74
N VAL A 969 27.37 17.63 44.44
CA VAL A 969 27.19 17.06 43.09
C VAL A 969 25.73 17.12 42.67
N SER A 970 24.78 16.75 43.54
CA SER A 970 23.36 16.82 43.23
C SER A 970 22.90 18.23 42.87
N VAL A 971 23.39 19.26 43.58
CA VAL A 971 23.08 20.67 43.28
C VAL A 971 23.67 21.09 41.94
N HIS A 972 24.93 20.73 41.65
CA HIS A 972 25.53 20.99 40.35
C HIS A 972 24.77 20.32 39.22
N VAL A 973 24.37 19.05 39.38
CA VAL A 973 23.54 18.35 38.39
C VAL A 973 22.22 19.10 38.18
N SER A 974 21.49 19.49 39.22
CA SER A 974 20.26 20.26 39.07
C SER A 974 20.45 21.60 38.35
N ASN A 975 21.54 22.33 38.64
CA ASN A 975 21.87 23.57 37.94
C ASN A 975 22.24 23.34 36.47
N ILE A 976 22.98 22.26 36.19
CA ILE A 976 23.33 21.86 34.82
C ILE A 976 22.05 21.54 34.04
N LEU A 977 21.12 20.77 34.60
CA LEU A 977 19.83 20.46 33.97
C LEU A 977 19.06 21.74 33.63
N ALA A 978 18.97 22.68 34.58
CA ALA A 978 18.28 23.95 34.38
C ALA A 978 18.95 24.82 33.31
N LYS A 979 20.28 24.92 33.31
CA LYS A 979 21.05 25.73 32.35
C LYS A 979 21.05 25.13 30.94
N LEU A 980 21.00 23.80 30.83
CA LEU A 980 20.91 23.10 29.56
C LEU A 980 19.45 22.95 29.06
N GLY A 981 18.45 23.27 29.89
CA GLY A 981 17.04 23.16 29.54
C GLY A 981 16.56 21.71 29.36
N VAL A 982 17.17 20.76 30.09
CA VAL A 982 16.91 19.31 29.94
C VAL A 982 16.30 18.72 31.21
N ALA A 983 15.47 17.68 31.07
CA ALA A 983 14.68 17.10 32.15
C ALA A 983 15.45 16.08 32.99
N GLY A 984 16.54 15.51 32.45
CA GLY A 984 17.25 14.41 33.09
C GLY A 984 18.75 14.37 32.83
N ARG A 985 19.47 13.64 33.69
CA ARG A 985 20.93 13.46 33.56
C ARG A 985 21.35 12.81 32.25
N GLY A 986 20.51 11.93 31.70
CA GLY A 986 20.74 11.27 30.42
C GLY A 986 20.72 12.29 29.28
N GLU A 987 19.72 13.17 29.25
CA GLU A 987 19.60 14.26 28.28
C GLU A 987 20.73 15.30 28.42
N ALA A 988 21.23 15.55 29.63
CA ALA A 988 22.41 16.40 29.84
C ALA A 988 23.68 15.76 29.25
N ALA A 989 23.89 14.45 29.47
CA ALA A 989 24.98 13.70 28.86
C ALA A 989 24.83 13.65 27.32
N ALA A 990 23.63 13.42 26.82
CA ALA A 990 23.28 13.43 25.40
C ALA A 990 23.62 14.78 24.76
N THR A 991 23.25 15.87 25.42
CA THR A 991 23.54 17.23 24.98
C THR A 991 25.05 17.50 24.98
N ALA A 992 25.78 17.04 25.99
CA ALA A 992 27.23 17.20 26.03
C ALA A 992 27.96 16.43 24.92
N HIS A 993 27.54 15.19 24.64
CA HIS A 993 28.05 14.36 23.54
C HIS A 993 27.73 14.96 22.17
N ARG A 994 26.45 15.31 21.95
CA ARG A 994 25.97 15.96 20.73
C ARG A 994 26.69 17.27 20.43
N LEU A 995 27.07 18.04 21.46
CA LEU A 995 27.76 19.31 21.30
C LEU A 995 29.29 19.19 21.32
N HIS A 996 29.84 17.97 21.39
CA HIS A 996 31.27 17.72 21.43
C HIS A 996 31.97 18.53 22.55
N LEU A 997 31.31 18.64 23.71
CA LEU A 997 31.79 19.53 24.78
C LEU A 997 33.12 19.06 25.40
N PHE A 998 33.51 17.81 25.25
CA PHE A 998 34.72 17.31 25.90
C PHE A 998 35.76 16.78 24.91
N ASP A 999 35.55 17.03 23.62
CA ASP A 999 36.53 16.72 22.60
C ASP A 999 37.63 17.80 22.67
N ASP A 1000 38.87 17.37 22.91
CA ASP A 1000 40.01 18.28 22.89
C ASP A 1000 40.17 18.85 21.47
N LEU A 1001 40.36 20.18 21.37
CA LEU A 1001 40.82 20.84 20.14
C LEU A 1001 42.29 20.43 19.92
N ALA A 1002 42.50 19.19 19.48
CA ALA A 1002 43.80 18.54 19.33
C ALA A 1002 44.26 18.54 17.87
#